data_AF-A0A1V6PUY4-F1
#
_entry.id   AF-A0A1V6PUY4-F1
#
_cell.length_a   1.000
_cell.length_b   1.000
_cell.length_c   1.000
_cell.angle_alpha   90.00
_cell.angle_beta   90.00
_cell.angle_gamma   90.00
#
_symmetry.space_group_name_H-M   'P 1'
#
loop_
_entity.id
_entity.type
_entity.pdbx_description
1 polymer ?
#
loop_
_entity_poly.entity_id
_entity_poly.type
_entity_poly.pdbx_seq_one_letter_code
_entity_poly.pdbx_strand_id
1 'polypeptide(L)'
;MKRKPPFSYIKEPLWIKVQSIVGPRLDQSPPRVTVFPQEDDSKLSDRQFMQVVQDVFEPGNLILSYDPLYTTQNLCISLGVGVTHDCDKPDKCEKINDSKLLCQNITFQLLNAQPSAEDQQWGIVVYAHLQLTCTPPSTAIIAFIRHFFIALIAILTVAPLLRLRLSSVLGHLRTTTPVRLLTTSSMAPSHLRKPPQAPPIFTATPQSVVADAERLIKSSRDIQDKLVAEIKPENATFDNVVRPLAQDDNVMGLEAHILGFYQAVSTDSKLRDASSKAEELMDEFFIEAVMREDVFGLFDAVLRRNESLDPESRRLLEKEHKDFVRNGLGLPAGPQRARFKEIKKRLSQLSIEFQKNLNEENGGIWFTPEQLSGVPNDVLDGLKKGENENAGKLWLSFKYPDLFPTMKYANDPETRKQVMIANENKCNQNVPLFREAIVLRDEAARLLGYPNHAAFRIEDKMAKTPETVDKFLGDLRNRLTAGGKQEIEKLHELKKATDPNSDGRYYLWDHRFYDRLMLEKDYSLDQQLIAEWFPLQTTIEGMLKIFEELFGLEFVEIVGEDRASLAPTGQGDDIVWHEDVQVYSVWNDEGEGSGFVGYLYLDLFPREGKYGHAANFNLQPGFIDQDGNRRFPATALVCNFTKPQPKKPSLLKHDEVVTLFHELGHGIHDLVSRTIYSRFHGTSTVRDFVEAPSQMLENWCWTPSQLRSLSRHYSTLSPEYLASWQEAQQSRSGGKTATGPPSERIPDDVIENLIRTKHVNDALFNLRQLHFGIFDMAIHEPKSHADIEALPLSATYNRLRQEITQMDGPEALGAGSEWGHGEATFGHLIGGYDAGYYGYLSSQVYSTDMFYTVFKDDPMNKAAGRRYRYQVLEKGGSQDEMKTLTEFLGREPQTDAFYKDLGLATITNSSTPHLYTAIAITFRTKRRQSQESQPKMTEQTNPERHQIHTQHCRFCNHLLLATTRNIPTLPRRSGEGKDKALILPLERTTDENELSAELEAEAQSTNPPTAGAETGAGAGKTRQSANHTTLLLATTIPDRRATMIRREDGIEKRVLLS
;
A
#
# COMPACT_ATOMS: atom_id res chain seq x y z
N MET A 1 21.46 48.87 -40.17
CA MET A 1 22.84 48.43 -40.54
C MET A 1 23.74 48.48 -39.30
N LYS A 2 24.93 47.86 -39.34
CA LYS A 2 25.85 47.70 -38.18
C LYS A 2 26.48 49.03 -37.71
N ARG A 3 26.71 49.20 -36.38
CA ARG A 3 27.98 49.67 -35.74
C ARG A 3 27.91 49.79 -34.19
N LYS A 4 29.00 49.38 -33.51
CA LYS A 4 29.51 49.79 -32.16
C LYS A 4 30.78 50.67 -32.41
N PRO A 5 31.64 51.13 -31.44
CA PRO A 5 31.69 51.09 -29.96
C PRO A 5 31.77 52.55 -29.38
N PRO A 6 32.58 53.02 -28.37
CA PRO A 6 33.35 52.41 -27.25
C PRO A 6 33.34 53.16 -25.86
N PHE A 7 34.02 52.58 -24.85
CA PHE A 7 34.86 53.24 -23.79
C PHE A 7 34.24 54.20 -22.72
N SER A 8 34.86 54.49 -21.54
CA SER A 8 36.00 53.87 -20.79
C SER A 8 36.25 54.39 -19.34
N TYR A 9 36.72 53.46 -18.47
CA TYR A 9 37.80 53.57 -17.44
C TYR A 9 37.74 54.35 -16.10
N ILE A 10 38.38 53.69 -15.10
CA ILE A 10 39.18 54.16 -13.92
C ILE A 10 38.52 54.30 -12.52
N LYS A 11 39.31 53.93 -11.49
CA LYS A 11 39.06 53.90 -10.02
C LYS A 11 39.92 54.98 -9.30
N GLU A 12 39.77 55.14 -7.98
CA GLU A 12 40.84 55.05 -6.93
C GLU A 12 40.28 55.39 -5.50
N PRO A 13 40.97 55.10 -4.36
CA PRO A 13 40.33 54.84 -3.05
C PRO A 13 40.83 55.71 -1.85
N LEU A 14 40.34 55.41 -0.62
CA LEU A 14 41.01 55.81 0.64
C LEU A 14 40.71 54.93 1.89
N TRP A 15 41.74 54.17 2.31
CA TRP A 15 42.15 53.60 3.62
C TRP A 15 41.24 53.61 4.89
N ILE A 16 41.33 52.53 5.72
CA ILE A 16 42.07 52.52 7.02
C ILE A 16 42.24 51.10 7.65
N LYS A 17 43.24 50.99 8.55
CA LYS A 17 43.88 49.80 9.17
C LYS A 17 43.02 48.83 10.01
N VAL A 18 43.55 47.61 10.18
CA VAL A 18 43.66 46.91 11.49
C VAL A 18 45.15 46.56 11.75
N GLN A 19 45.59 46.50 13.01
CA GLN A 19 46.97 46.15 13.41
C GLN A 19 46.96 45.35 14.74
N SER A 20 47.96 44.49 14.98
CA SER A 20 48.04 43.52 16.11
C SER A 20 48.83 44.04 17.33
N ILE A 21 48.81 43.32 18.48
CA ILE A 21 49.97 43.09 19.41
C ILE A 21 49.66 42.24 20.70
N VAL A 22 50.45 41.16 20.90
CA VAL A 22 50.95 40.53 22.18
C VAL A 22 50.01 39.85 23.23
N GLY A 23 50.53 38.79 23.90
CA GLY A 23 49.94 38.02 25.05
C GLY A 23 50.40 38.50 26.45
N PRO A 24 50.77 37.66 27.47
CA PRO A 24 51.12 36.21 27.43
C PRO A 24 50.81 35.29 28.69
N ARG A 25 51.15 33.98 28.55
CA ARG A 25 51.74 33.02 29.54
C ARG A 25 50.94 32.24 30.63
N LEU A 26 51.55 31.09 31.02
CA LEU A 26 51.31 30.15 32.16
C LEU A 26 50.13 29.15 32.03
N ASP A 27 50.19 27.88 32.49
CA ASP A 27 51.32 26.98 32.88
C ASP A 27 50.87 25.48 32.93
N GLN A 28 51.84 24.55 33.03
CA GLN A 28 51.78 23.12 33.47
C GLN A 28 51.35 22.02 32.48
N SER A 29 51.64 20.76 32.88
CA SER A 29 51.91 19.60 31.99
C SER A 29 51.44 18.26 32.61
N PRO A 30 51.39 17.14 31.85
CA PRO A 30 50.60 15.96 32.22
C PRO A 30 51.41 14.75 32.74
N PRO A 31 50.72 13.69 33.20
CA PRO A 31 51.15 12.30 33.11
C PRO A 31 50.35 11.50 32.05
N ARG A 32 50.72 10.30 31.60
CA ARG A 32 52.00 9.72 31.11
C ARG A 32 51.80 8.20 30.88
N VAL A 33 52.20 7.68 29.71
CA VAL A 33 52.80 6.32 29.46
C VAL A 33 51.89 5.09 29.78
N THR A 34 51.66 4.13 28.87
CA THR A 34 52.57 3.04 28.39
C THR A 34 51.90 2.42 27.13
N VAL A 35 52.47 2.19 25.93
CA VAL A 35 53.77 1.64 25.42
C VAL A 35 53.73 0.11 25.13
N PHE A 36 53.34 -0.23 23.88
CA PHE A 36 53.96 -1.22 22.94
C PHE A 36 54.05 -2.74 23.31
N PRO A 37 54.47 -3.68 22.40
CA PRO A 37 55.01 -3.54 21.02
C PRO A 37 54.47 -4.49 19.89
N GLN A 38 54.79 -4.10 18.63
CA GLN A 38 55.18 -4.93 17.44
C GLN A 38 54.20 -5.95 16.81
N GLU A 39 54.40 -6.45 15.57
CA GLU A 39 55.56 -6.49 14.62
C GLU A 39 55.10 -6.03 13.20
N ASP A 40 55.82 -5.12 12.51
CA ASP A 40 56.80 -5.34 11.41
C ASP A 40 56.19 -5.70 10.02
N ASP A 41 56.70 -5.28 8.85
CA ASP A 41 57.62 -4.18 8.47
C ASP A 41 57.53 -3.93 6.93
N SER A 42 58.15 -2.84 6.46
CA SER A 42 58.92 -2.74 5.21
C SER A 42 58.45 -1.79 4.07
N LYS A 43 58.98 -0.56 4.16
CA LYS A 43 59.53 0.29 3.08
C LYS A 43 58.54 0.95 2.09
N LEU A 44 58.42 2.29 2.04
CA LEU A 44 59.44 3.33 1.71
C LEU A 44 59.92 3.31 0.25
N SER A 45 59.55 4.35 -0.50
CA SER A 45 60.54 5.39 -0.86
C SER A 45 59.86 6.75 -1.09
N ASP A 46 60.46 7.82 -0.56
CA ASP A 46 59.92 9.19 -0.61
C ASP A 46 60.20 9.89 -1.95
N ARG A 47 59.37 10.91 -2.28
CA ARG A 47 59.79 12.35 -2.40
C ARG A 47 58.59 13.25 -2.81
N GLN A 48 58.27 14.31 -2.06
CA GLN A 48 58.77 15.71 -2.18
C GLN A 48 58.34 16.41 -3.50
N PHE A 49 57.86 17.66 -3.56
CA PHE A 49 57.68 18.73 -2.54
C PHE A 49 56.83 19.91 -3.09
N MET A 50 55.87 20.49 -2.30
CA MET A 50 55.33 21.88 -2.40
C MET A 50 54.68 22.30 -3.77
N GLN A 51 53.98 23.42 -4.04
CA GLN A 51 53.42 24.59 -3.32
C GLN A 51 52.26 25.11 -4.23
N VAL A 52 51.02 25.42 -3.77
CA VAL A 52 50.52 26.75 -3.32
C VAL A 52 50.58 27.86 -4.42
N VAL A 53 49.53 28.65 -4.76
CA VAL A 53 48.13 28.80 -4.25
C VAL A 53 47.29 29.84 -5.07
N GLN A 54 46.01 30.08 -4.71
CA GLN A 54 45.11 31.25 -4.98
C GLN A 54 44.54 31.42 -6.41
N ASP A 55 43.34 32.00 -6.65
CA ASP A 55 42.18 32.41 -5.82
C ASP A 55 40.88 32.40 -6.70
N VAL A 56 39.72 31.87 -6.28
CA VAL A 56 38.67 32.42 -5.37
C VAL A 56 37.80 33.55 -5.97
N PHE A 57 36.49 33.27 -6.11
CA PHE A 57 35.39 34.17 -5.69
C PHE A 57 34.06 33.40 -5.54
N GLU A 58 33.34 33.64 -4.45
CA GLU A 58 32.02 33.07 -4.09
C GLU A 58 30.89 34.11 -4.36
N PRO A 59 29.63 33.93 -3.88
CA PRO A 59 28.73 32.76 -3.95
C PRO A 59 27.38 33.10 -4.64
N GLY A 60 26.55 32.09 -4.94
CA GLY A 60 25.16 32.26 -5.36
C GLY A 60 24.21 31.33 -4.59
N ASN A 61 23.14 31.88 -4.01
CA ASN A 61 22.24 31.14 -3.11
C ASN A 61 21.42 30.07 -3.84
N LEU A 62 21.52 28.80 -3.43
CA LEU A 62 20.50 27.76 -3.69
C LEU A 62 19.58 27.61 -2.47
N ILE A 63 18.27 27.52 -2.69
CA ILE A 63 17.24 27.41 -1.63
C ILE A 63 16.29 26.23 -1.95
N LEU A 64 16.84 25.02 -2.01
CA LEU A 64 16.08 23.77 -2.17
C LEU A 64 15.34 23.40 -0.88
N SER A 65 14.02 23.31 -0.93
CA SER A 65 13.09 22.95 0.17
C SER A 65 12.02 22.01 -0.38
N TYR A 66 11.23 21.33 0.47
CA TYR A 66 9.85 20.83 0.24
C TYR A 66 9.32 20.01 1.45
N ASP A 67 8.06 19.56 1.38
CA ASP A 67 7.28 18.78 2.35
C ASP A 67 6.20 17.98 1.60
N PRO A 68 5.92 16.69 1.90
CA PRO A 68 5.21 15.84 0.95
C PRO A 68 3.69 16.06 0.94
N LEU A 69 3.22 16.72 -0.11
CA LEU A 69 1.94 16.46 -0.77
C LEU A 69 2.21 15.97 -2.19
N TYR A 70 1.33 15.11 -2.70
CA TYR A 70 1.55 14.22 -3.86
C TYR A 70 2.55 13.07 -3.59
N THR A 71 2.99 12.39 -4.67
CA THR A 71 3.28 10.95 -4.66
C THR A 71 4.70 10.55 -4.21
N THR A 72 4.81 9.31 -3.75
CA THR A 72 6.08 8.63 -3.43
C THR A 72 6.83 8.24 -4.71
N GLN A 73 8.11 8.60 -4.84
CA GLN A 73 9.18 7.90 -5.60
C GLN A 73 10.56 8.64 -5.37
N ASN A 74 11.65 8.15 -6.01
CA ASN A 74 12.79 8.93 -6.59
C ASN A 74 13.96 9.48 -5.73
N LEU A 75 15.19 9.62 -6.27
CA LEU A 75 15.91 8.81 -7.29
C LEU A 75 17.45 8.89 -7.08
N CYS A 76 18.27 8.72 -8.12
CA CYS A 76 19.70 8.41 -8.10
C CYS A 76 20.45 8.94 -9.32
N ILE A 77 21.69 9.39 -9.10
CA ILE A 77 22.61 9.85 -10.15
C ILE A 77 24.05 9.55 -9.69
N SER A 78 24.72 8.63 -10.40
CA SER A 78 26.12 8.29 -10.16
C SER A 78 27.07 9.19 -10.95
N LEU A 79 28.24 9.52 -10.36
CA LEU A 79 29.29 10.29 -11.02
C LEU A 79 30.34 9.37 -11.64
N GLY A 80 30.22 9.11 -12.94
CA GLY A 80 31.25 8.43 -13.72
C GLY A 80 32.43 9.34 -14.04
N VAL A 81 33.58 9.15 -13.37
CA VAL A 81 34.82 9.86 -13.71
C VAL A 81 35.38 9.29 -15.02
N GLY A 82 35.35 10.11 -16.08
CA GLY A 82 35.87 9.72 -17.39
C GLY A 82 37.40 9.73 -17.45
N VAL A 83 37.99 8.61 -17.87
CA VAL A 83 39.39 8.57 -18.31
C VAL A 83 39.44 9.02 -19.78
N THR A 84 40.16 10.09 -20.05
CA THR A 84 40.33 10.64 -21.41
C THR A 84 41.27 9.78 -22.26
N HIS A 85 40.93 9.60 -23.53
CA HIS A 85 41.88 9.36 -24.62
C HIS A 85 41.53 10.30 -25.77
N ASP A 86 42.54 10.97 -26.32
CA ASP A 86 42.38 11.89 -27.45
C ASP A 86 42.12 11.13 -28.76
N CYS A 87 41.30 11.72 -29.64
CA CYS A 87 41.61 11.87 -31.06
C CYS A 87 40.63 12.82 -31.76
N ASP A 88 41.11 13.53 -32.78
CA ASP A 88 40.40 14.61 -33.46
C ASP A 88 39.29 14.17 -34.44
N LYS A 89 38.42 15.14 -34.76
CA LYS A 89 37.52 15.17 -35.93
C LYS A 89 38.28 15.83 -37.13
N PRO A 90 37.78 15.88 -38.39
CA PRO A 90 36.45 15.50 -38.89
C PRO A 90 36.41 14.77 -40.27
N ASP A 91 35.19 14.62 -40.79
CA ASP A 91 34.80 14.65 -42.22
C ASP A 91 34.98 13.45 -43.19
N LYS A 92 33.80 12.99 -43.68
CA LYS A 92 33.41 12.77 -45.09
C LYS A 92 33.60 11.41 -45.82
N CYS A 93 32.47 11.04 -46.45
CA CYS A 93 32.28 10.40 -47.76
C CYS A 93 32.57 8.89 -48.01
N GLU A 94 31.46 8.18 -48.22
CA GLU A 94 31.16 7.25 -49.33
C GLU A 94 32.05 6.02 -49.66
N LYS A 95 31.39 4.85 -49.52
CA LYS A 95 31.26 3.75 -50.51
C LYS A 95 32.52 3.08 -51.09
N ILE A 96 32.64 1.77 -50.83
CA ILE A 96 32.69 0.65 -51.80
C ILE A 96 32.58 -0.65 -50.95
N ASN A 97 31.68 -1.63 -51.09
CA ASN A 97 30.85 -2.19 -52.18
C ASN A 97 31.48 -3.36 -52.96
N ASP A 98 31.30 -4.59 -52.45
CA ASP A 98 31.37 -5.87 -53.19
C ASP A 98 30.95 -7.04 -52.26
N SER A 99 30.38 -8.19 -52.68
CA SER A 99 29.63 -8.54 -53.91
C SER A 99 29.07 -9.99 -53.82
N LYS A 100 28.26 -10.41 -54.82
CA LYS A 100 27.73 -11.79 -55.10
C LYS A 100 26.50 -12.24 -54.28
N LEU A 101 25.54 -13.08 -54.75
CA LEU A 101 25.08 -13.64 -56.05
C LEU A 101 23.67 -14.30 -55.72
N LEU A 102 22.66 -14.58 -56.58
CA LEU A 102 22.25 -14.23 -57.95
C LEU A 102 20.78 -14.73 -58.19
N CYS A 103 20.16 -14.35 -59.32
CA CYS A 103 18.98 -14.98 -59.97
C CYS A 103 17.59 -14.81 -59.29
N GLN A 104 16.47 -14.66 -60.03
CA GLN A 104 16.28 -14.47 -61.48
C GLN A 104 14.98 -13.68 -61.81
N ASN A 105 14.86 -13.22 -63.06
CA ASN A 105 13.84 -12.25 -63.51
C ASN A 105 12.50 -12.88 -63.96
N ILE A 106 11.42 -12.09 -63.98
CA ILE A 106 10.73 -11.62 -65.21
C ILE A 106 9.58 -10.64 -64.86
N THR A 107 9.35 -9.64 -65.73
CA THR A 107 8.27 -8.65 -65.62
C THR A 107 7.42 -8.66 -66.89
N PHE A 108 6.12 -8.39 -66.79
CA PHE A 108 5.31 -7.92 -67.92
C PHE A 108 4.28 -6.87 -67.47
N GLN A 109 3.92 -5.96 -68.37
CA GLN A 109 3.02 -4.82 -68.14
C GLN A 109 1.58 -5.13 -68.63
N LEU A 110 0.56 -4.42 -68.13
CA LEU A 110 -0.13 -3.34 -68.90
C LEU A 110 -1.42 -2.78 -68.24
N LEU A 111 -1.65 -1.48 -68.49
CA LEU A 111 -2.95 -0.75 -68.62
C LEU A 111 -3.87 -0.44 -67.40
N ASN A 112 -3.93 0.85 -67.09
CA ASN A 112 -5.12 1.74 -66.98
C ASN A 112 -6.49 1.19 -66.49
N ALA A 113 -7.05 1.80 -65.44
CA ALA A 113 -8.24 2.69 -65.56
C ALA A 113 -8.68 3.37 -64.23
N GLN A 114 -9.33 4.53 -64.39
CA GLN A 114 -10.12 5.37 -63.46
C GLN A 114 -11.19 6.07 -64.34
N PRO A 115 -12.29 6.69 -63.85
CA PRO A 115 -12.79 6.86 -62.48
C PRO A 115 -14.32 6.52 -62.35
N SER A 116 -15.06 7.27 -61.50
CA SER A 116 -16.53 7.39 -61.26
C SER A 116 -17.12 6.51 -60.12
N ALA A 117 -17.92 6.98 -59.15
CA ALA A 117 -18.89 8.10 -59.00
C ALA A 117 -20.23 7.86 -59.76
N GLU A 118 -21.43 8.18 -59.25
CA GLU A 118 -21.89 8.69 -57.94
C GLU A 118 -23.42 8.40 -57.76
N ASP A 119 -24.04 8.82 -56.65
CA ASP A 119 -25.49 9.13 -56.50
C ASP A 119 -26.59 8.00 -56.62
N GLN A 120 -27.43 7.72 -55.60
CA GLN A 120 -28.70 8.37 -55.12
C GLN A 120 -29.99 7.66 -55.61
N GLN A 121 -31.18 7.60 -54.95
CA GLN A 121 -31.64 7.85 -53.55
C GLN A 121 -33.15 7.43 -53.40
N TRP A 122 -33.72 7.47 -52.17
CA TRP A 122 -35.17 7.58 -51.78
C TRP A 122 -36.15 6.37 -51.66
N GLY A 123 -37.11 6.54 -50.70
CA GLY A 123 -38.41 5.83 -50.56
C GLY A 123 -38.45 4.67 -49.54
N ILE A 124 -39.02 4.68 -48.32
CA ILE A 124 -40.20 5.31 -47.65
C ILE A 124 -41.53 4.50 -47.73
N VAL A 125 -41.77 3.67 -46.70
CA VAL A 125 -42.99 3.39 -45.86
C VAL A 125 -44.39 3.16 -46.51
N VAL A 126 -45.17 2.16 -46.02
CA VAL A 126 -46.62 2.22 -45.55
C VAL A 126 -47.32 0.83 -45.39
N TYR A 127 -47.79 0.50 -44.15
CA TYR A 127 -48.98 -0.32 -43.70
C TYR A 127 -49.26 -1.76 -44.28
N ALA A 128 -50.09 -2.69 -43.72
CA ALA A 128 -51.20 -2.64 -42.74
C ALA A 128 -51.53 -3.97 -41.96
N HIS A 129 -51.82 -3.86 -40.64
CA HIS A 129 -52.89 -4.42 -39.76
C HIS A 129 -53.60 -5.83 -39.79
N LEU A 130 -54.23 -6.15 -38.62
CA LEU A 130 -55.12 -7.28 -38.16
C LEU A 130 -54.46 -8.66 -37.88
N GLN A 131 -54.60 -9.37 -36.72
CA GLN A 131 -55.69 -9.79 -35.77
C GLN A 131 -56.31 -11.20 -36.11
N LEU A 132 -56.73 -12.12 -35.20
CA LEU A 132 -56.82 -12.23 -33.71
C LEU A 132 -57.08 -13.71 -33.23
N THR A 133 -56.81 -14.05 -31.94
CA THR A 133 -57.49 -15.08 -31.06
C THR A 133 -57.50 -16.62 -31.35
N CYS A 134 -57.74 -17.59 -30.42
CA CYS A 134 -57.45 -17.77 -28.95
C CYS A 134 -57.82 -19.18 -28.37
N THR A 135 -56.89 -19.83 -27.61
CA THR A 135 -57.07 -20.59 -26.33
C THR A 135 -57.85 -21.97 -26.28
N PRO A 136 -58.06 -22.70 -25.12
CA PRO A 136 -57.11 -23.72 -24.59
C PRO A 136 -57.70 -25.17 -24.25
N PRO A 137 -57.43 -25.91 -23.11
CA PRO A 137 -56.84 -27.29 -23.18
C PRO A 137 -57.50 -28.43 -22.32
N SER A 138 -56.96 -29.68 -22.31
CA SER A 138 -56.73 -30.56 -21.11
C SER A 138 -56.39 -32.07 -21.39
N THR A 139 -55.61 -32.70 -20.47
CA THR A 139 -55.55 -34.12 -19.98
C THR A 139 -55.80 -35.36 -20.90
N ALA A 140 -55.23 -36.57 -20.67
CA ALA A 140 -54.13 -37.05 -19.81
C ALA A 140 -53.70 -38.52 -20.13
N ILE A 141 -52.50 -38.86 -19.63
CA ILE A 141 -51.74 -40.13 -19.45
C ILE A 141 -52.50 -41.50 -19.44
N ILE A 142 -51.74 -42.57 -19.75
CA ILE A 142 -51.92 -44.02 -19.48
C ILE A 142 -52.50 -44.87 -20.64
N ALA A 143 -51.63 -45.24 -21.58
CA ALA A 143 -51.80 -46.44 -22.42
C ALA A 143 -50.44 -47.06 -22.84
N PHE A 144 -50.29 -48.37 -22.64
CA PHE A 144 -49.32 -49.25 -23.32
C PHE A 144 -47.81 -48.95 -23.22
N ILE A 145 -47.33 -48.78 -21.99
CA ILE A 145 -46.07 -49.44 -21.58
C ILE A 145 -46.27 -50.95 -21.75
N ARG A 146 -45.91 -51.54 -22.91
CA ARG A 146 -45.98 -53.00 -23.11
C ARG A 146 -45.12 -53.64 -24.22
N HIS A 147 -44.64 -52.88 -25.21
CA HIS A 147 -43.92 -53.45 -26.38
C HIS A 147 -42.39 -53.21 -26.40
N PHE A 148 -41.82 -52.54 -25.40
CA PHE A 148 -40.42 -52.07 -25.43
C PHE A 148 -39.37 -53.08 -24.94
N PHE A 149 -39.75 -54.34 -24.67
CA PHE A 149 -38.90 -55.28 -23.90
C PHE A 149 -38.52 -56.61 -24.58
N ILE A 150 -38.91 -56.83 -25.84
CA ILE A 150 -38.67 -58.11 -26.55
C ILE A 150 -37.58 -58.01 -27.65
N ALA A 151 -37.27 -56.81 -28.14
CA ALA A 151 -36.29 -56.62 -29.22
C ALA A 151 -34.80 -56.66 -28.79
N LEU A 152 -34.50 -56.84 -27.49
CA LEU A 152 -33.16 -56.64 -26.93
C LEU A 152 -32.30 -57.93 -26.83
N ILE A 153 -32.84 -59.10 -27.17
CA ILE A 153 -32.21 -60.41 -26.90
C ILE A 153 -32.06 -61.23 -28.19
N ALA A 154 -31.31 -60.70 -29.17
CA ALA A 154 -31.08 -61.39 -30.45
C ALA A 154 -29.71 -61.12 -31.12
N ILE A 155 -28.96 -60.09 -30.72
CA ILE A 155 -27.74 -59.65 -31.43
C ILE A 155 -26.56 -59.48 -30.45
N LEU A 156 -26.11 -60.61 -29.89
CA LEU A 156 -24.79 -60.78 -29.28
C LEU A 156 -24.21 -62.13 -29.74
N THR A 157 -22.88 -62.26 -29.65
CA THR A 157 -22.08 -63.47 -29.93
C THR A 157 -22.10 -64.05 -31.36
N VAL A 158 -21.38 -63.41 -32.30
CA VAL A 158 -20.18 -63.98 -32.97
C VAL A 158 -19.18 -62.82 -33.20
N ALA A 159 -17.88 -63.09 -33.32
CA ALA A 159 -16.80 -62.08 -33.40
C ALA A 159 -15.78 -62.46 -34.51
N PRO A 160 -14.65 -61.73 -34.75
CA PRO A 160 -14.27 -60.35 -34.40
C PRO A 160 -13.79 -59.54 -35.64
N LEU A 161 -12.98 -58.48 -35.42
CA LEU A 161 -12.08 -57.82 -36.39
C LEU A 161 -12.70 -57.00 -37.55
N LEU A 162 -13.21 -55.80 -37.22
CA LEU A 162 -12.75 -54.57 -37.89
C LEU A 162 -12.90 -53.35 -36.97
N ARG A 163 -11.81 -52.92 -36.32
CA ARG A 163 -11.76 -51.67 -35.55
C ARG A 163 -11.07 -50.59 -36.39
N LEU A 164 -11.79 -49.53 -36.76
CA LEU A 164 -11.30 -48.14 -36.84
C LEU A 164 -12.43 -47.19 -37.28
N ARG A 165 -12.42 -45.95 -36.74
CA ARG A 165 -13.25 -44.80 -37.14
C ARG A 165 -14.79 -44.97 -37.14
N LEU A 166 -15.41 -44.68 -35.99
CA LEU A 166 -16.43 -43.62 -35.87
C LEU A 166 -16.89 -43.46 -34.41
N SER A 167 -16.64 -42.30 -33.82
CA SER A 167 -17.14 -41.89 -32.49
C SER A 167 -17.26 -40.37 -32.41
N SER A 168 -17.81 -39.77 -33.47
CA SER A 168 -18.31 -38.39 -33.47
C SER A 168 -19.83 -38.38 -33.29
N VAL A 169 -20.35 -37.26 -32.79
CA VAL A 169 -21.78 -36.97 -32.54
C VAL A 169 -22.36 -37.60 -31.26
N LEU A 170 -22.95 -36.73 -30.41
CA LEU A 170 -23.82 -37.00 -29.24
C LEU A 170 -23.19 -37.62 -27.97
N GLY A 171 -22.11 -36.99 -27.47
CA GLY A 171 -21.64 -37.12 -26.08
C GLY A 171 -22.05 -35.93 -25.19
N HIS A 172 -23.31 -35.92 -24.72
CA HIS A 172 -23.88 -35.13 -23.61
C HIS A 172 -23.24 -33.77 -23.20
N LEU A 173 -24.01 -32.70 -23.42
CA LEU A 173 -24.10 -31.46 -22.63
C LEU A 173 -23.23 -31.39 -21.35
N ARG A 174 -22.00 -30.88 -21.48
CA ARG A 174 -21.41 -30.04 -20.44
C ARG A 174 -21.64 -28.58 -20.84
N THR A 175 -22.20 -27.79 -19.95
CA THR A 175 -22.17 -26.32 -20.06
C THR A 175 -20.78 -25.82 -19.68
N THR A 176 -19.79 -26.13 -20.53
CA THR A 176 -18.57 -25.33 -20.59
C THR A 176 -18.97 -23.97 -21.16
N THR A 177 -19.28 -23.02 -20.27
CA THR A 177 -19.30 -21.60 -20.64
C THR A 177 -17.97 -21.32 -21.34
N PRO A 178 -17.96 -20.86 -22.60
CA PRO A 178 -16.70 -20.53 -23.25
C PRO A 178 -16.00 -19.48 -22.39
N VAL A 179 -14.72 -19.70 -22.11
CA VAL A 179 -13.89 -18.63 -21.54
C VAL A 179 -13.81 -17.56 -22.62
N ARG A 180 -14.56 -16.47 -22.44
CA ARG A 180 -14.39 -15.24 -23.22
C ARG A 180 -12.97 -14.78 -22.91
N LEU A 181 -12.06 -14.98 -23.87
CA LEU A 181 -10.75 -14.33 -23.89
C LEU A 181 -10.95 -12.82 -23.71
N LEU A 182 -9.97 -12.14 -23.11
CA LEU A 182 -9.99 -10.68 -23.01
C LEU A 182 -10.28 -10.08 -24.38
N THR A 183 -11.25 -9.16 -24.42
CA THR A 183 -11.86 -8.77 -25.69
C THR A 183 -10.99 -7.73 -26.35
N THR A 184 -10.13 -8.12 -27.29
CA THR A 184 -9.34 -7.17 -28.09
C THR A 184 -10.27 -6.19 -28.82
N SER A 185 -9.81 -4.96 -29.09
CA SER A 185 -10.65 -3.94 -29.77
C SER A 185 -11.23 -4.45 -31.10
N SER A 186 -10.44 -5.16 -31.92
CA SER A 186 -10.94 -5.85 -33.13
C SER A 186 -12.12 -6.82 -32.91
N MET A 187 -12.29 -7.38 -31.71
CA MET A 187 -13.39 -8.27 -31.30
C MET A 187 -14.51 -7.59 -30.50
N ALA A 188 -14.26 -6.39 -29.93
CA ALA A 188 -15.21 -5.70 -29.06
C ALA A 188 -16.50 -5.24 -29.78
N PRO A 189 -17.62 -5.04 -29.07
CA PRO A 189 -18.77 -4.27 -29.58
C PRO A 189 -18.31 -2.93 -30.15
N SER A 190 -18.91 -2.47 -31.25
CA SER A 190 -18.42 -1.29 -32.00
C SER A 190 -18.34 0.01 -31.19
N HIS A 191 -19.15 0.13 -30.13
CA HIS A 191 -19.14 1.28 -29.22
C HIS A 191 -17.93 1.30 -28.25
N LEU A 192 -17.33 0.14 -27.95
CA LEU A 192 -16.15 0.02 -27.07
C LEU A 192 -14.80 0.10 -27.83
N ARG A 193 -14.83 0.28 -29.17
CA ARG A 193 -13.61 0.33 -30.02
C ARG A 193 -12.98 1.71 -30.13
N LYS A 194 -13.69 2.76 -29.72
CA LYS A 194 -13.27 4.15 -29.93
C LYS A 194 -13.47 4.96 -28.66
N PRO A 195 -12.49 4.93 -27.74
CA PRO A 195 -12.45 5.81 -26.59
C PRO A 195 -12.71 7.28 -27.00
N PRO A 196 -13.51 8.05 -26.24
CA PRO A 196 -13.78 9.46 -26.51
C PRO A 196 -12.58 10.37 -26.20
N GLN A 197 -11.58 9.85 -25.51
CA GLN A 197 -10.31 10.49 -25.15
C GLN A 197 -9.18 9.60 -25.66
N ALA A 198 -8.12 10.18 -26.22
CA ALA A 198 -6.93 9.43 -26.62
C ALA A 198 -6.08 8.98 -25.40
N PRO A 199 -5.29 7.89 -25.52
CA PRO A 199 -4.38 7.47 -24.46
C PRO A 199 -3.23 8.49 -24.27
N PRO A 200 -2.58 8.49 -23.09
CA PRO A 200 -1.29 9.14 -22.88
C PRO A 200 -0.23 8.75 -23.92
N ILE A 201 0.71 9.66 -24.18
CA ILE A 201 1.88 9.43 -25.04
C ILE A 201 3.17 9.47 -24.22
N PHE A 202 4.15 8.66 -24.62
CA PHE A 202 5.42 8.46 -23.93
C PHE A 202 6.63 8.78 -24.81
N THR A 203 6.50 9.76 -25.69
CA THR A 203 7.53 10.20 -26.66
C THR A 203 8.52 11.26 -26.13
N ALA A 204 8.59 11.48 -24.82
CA ALA A 204 9.43 12.54 -24.25
C ALA A 204 10.93 12.23 -24.34
N THR A 205 11.73 13.29 -24.36
CA THR A 205 13.20 13.24 -24.44
C THR A 205 13.82 13.85 -23.18
N PRO A 206 15.10 13.56 -22.84
CA PRO A 206 15.75 14.17 -21.68
C PRO A 206 15.75 15.71 -21.71
N GLN A 207 15.68 16.32 -22.90
CA GLN A 207 15.58 17.77 -23.06
C GLN A 207 14.14 18.28 -22.93
N SER A 208 13.16 17.57 -23.47
CA SER A 208 11.75 18.02 -23.37
C SER A 208 11.21 17.85 -21.95
N VAL A 209 11.53 16.75 -21.25
CA VAL A 209 11.04 16.51 -19.88
C VAL A 209 11.31 17.67 -18.92
N VAL A 210 12.53 18.24 -18.95
CA VAL A 210 12.88 19.42 -18.14
C VAL A 210 12.20 20.69 -18.66
N ALA A 211 12.20 20.91 -19.99
CA ALA A 211 11.58 22.11 -20.58
C ALA A 211 10.04 22.16 -20.40
N ASP A 212 9.39 21.01 -20.35
CA ASP A 212 7.95 20.87 -20.11
C ASP A 212 7.62 21.11 -18.63
N ALA A 213 8.46 20.66 -17.68
CA ALA A 213 8.35 21.05 -16.28
C ALA A 213 8.54 22.58 -16.10
N GLU A 214 9.59 23.16 -16.68
CA GLU A 214 9.82 24.62 -16.68
C GLU A 214 8.61 25.40 -17.26
N ARG A 215 7.99 24.87 -18.32
CA ARG A 215 6.77 25.43 -18.93
C ARG A 215 5.57 25.38 -17.99
N LEU A 216 5.30 24.24 -17.34
CA LEU A 216 4.19 24.07 -16.40
C LEU A 216 4.35 25.02 -15.19
N ILE A 217 5.53 25.00 -14.58
CA ILE A 217 5.93 25.89 -13.48
C ILE A 217 5.74 27.37 -13.85
N LYS A 218 6.12 27.76 -15.08
CA LYS A 218 5.91 29.13 -15.55
C LYS A 218 4.43 29.46 -15.75
N SER A 219 3.65 28.54 -16.32
CA SER A 219 2.20 28.73 -16.52
C SER A 219 1.48 28.96 -15.19
N SER A 220 1.74 28.10 -14.21
CA SER A 220 1.10 28.21 -12.89
C SER A 220 1.52 29.47 -12.14
N ARG A 221 2.82 29.83 -12.18
CA ARG A 221 3.30 31.10 -11.60
C ARG A 221 2.65 32.33 -12.27
N ASP A 222 2.55 32.35 -13.60
CA ASP A 222 1.88 33.43 -14.34
C ASP A 222 0.40 33.57 -13.92
N ILE A 223 -0.29 32.45 -13.66
CA ILE A 223 -1.68 32.43 -13.19
C ILE A 223 -1.78 32.98 -11.75
N GLN A 224 -0.93 32.51 -10.83
CA GLN A 224 -0.88 33.00 -9.44
C GLN A 224 -0.57 34.50 -9.38
N ASP A 225 0.43 34.98 -10.12
CA ASP A 225 0.82 36.39 -10.17
C ASP A 225 -0.28 37.29 -10.76
N LYS A 226 -0.96 36.83 -11.80
CA LYS A 226 -2.13 37.53 -12.36
C LYS A 226 -3.26 37.62 -11.32
N LEU A 227 -3.55 36.53 -10.62
CA LEU A 227 -4.63 36.41 -9.65
C LEU A 227 -4.45 37.42 -8.50
N VAL A 228 -3.26 37.49 -7.89
CA VAL A 228 -2.97 38.48 -6.82
C VAL A 228 -2.90 39.92 -7.32
N ALA A 229 -2.56 40.14 -8.59
CA ALA A 229 -2.59 41.46 -9.20
C ALA A 229 -4.03 41.98 -9.42
N GLU A 230 -4.92 41.14 -9.97
CA GLU A 230 -6.29 41.52 -10.34
C GLU A 230 -7.29 41.47 -9.17
N ILE A 231 -7.15 40.51 -8.25
CA ILE A 231 -8.11 40.23 -7.15
C ILE A 231 -7.61 40.83 -5.83
N LYS A 232 -8.50 41.22 -4.93
CA LYS A 232 -8.19 41.78 -3.60
C LYS A 232 -9.04 41.06 -2.53
N PRO A 233 -8.62 41.02 -1.25
CA PRO A 233 -9.33 40.26 -0.21
C PRO A 233 -10.82 40.60 -0.07
N GLU A 234 -11.24 41.82 -0.43
CA GLU A 234 -12.62 42.28 -0.34
C GLU A 234 -13.53 41.73 -1.46
N ASN A 235 -12.96 41.34 -2.60
CA ASN A 235 -13.68 40.80 -3.77
C ASN A 235 -13.29 39.35 -4.14
N ALA A 236 -12.48 38.71 -3.31
CA ALA A 236 -12.17 37.28 -3.40
C ALA A 236 -13.43 36.41 -3.20
N THR A 237 -13.60 35.42 -4.06
CA THR A 237 -14.64 34.38 -4.02
C THR A 237 -14.03 33.02 -4.39
N PHE A 238 -14.74 31.93 -4.14
CA PHE A 238 -14.29 30.61 -4.58
C PHE A 238 -14.09 30.55 -6.11
N ASP A 239 -15.02 31.14 -6.87
CA ASP A 239 -15.00 31.08 -8.33
C ASP A 239 -13.90 31.93 -8.99
N ASN A 240 -13.37 32.96 -8.31
CA ASN A 240 -12.29 33.80 -8.86
C ASN A 240 -10.90 33.54 -8.25
N VAL A 241 -10.79 32.92 -7.06
CA VAL A 241 -9.51 32.54 -6.46
C VAL A 241 -9.26 31.03 -6.56
N VAL A 242 -10.14 30.20 -6.02
CA VAL A 242 -9.85 28.77 -5.80
C VAL A 242 -10.08 27.95 -7.07
N ARG A 243 -11.21 28.19 -7.75
CA ARG A 243 -11.56 27.47 -8.99
C ARG A 243 -10.51 27.61 -10.10
N PRO A 244 -9.93 28.80 -10.39
CA PRO A 244 -8.92 28.92 -11.44
C PRO A 244 -7.61 28.19 -11.12
N LEU A 245 -7.18 28.18 -9.84
CA LEU A 245 -5.98 27.44 -9.42
C LEU A 245 -6.22 25.93 -9.49
N ALA A 246 -7.36 25.46 -8.99
CA ALA A 246 -7.72 24.04 -9.09
C ALA A 246 -7.92 23.56 -10.55
N GLN A 247 -8.24 24.47 -11.48
CA GLN A 247 -8.29 24.20 -12.91
C GLN A 247 -6.89 24.18 -13.55
N ASP A 248 -5.92 24.91 -13.01
CA ASP A 248 -4.50 24.81 -13.37
C ASP A 248 -3.91 23.49 -12.84
N ASP A 249 -4.15 23.12 -11.58
CA ASP A 249 -3.78 21.81 -11.00
C ASP A 249 -4.36 20.62 -11.78
N ASN A 250 -5.62 20.74 -12.21
CA ASN A 250 -6.28 19.75 -13.09
C ASN A 250 -5.49 19.54 -14.39
N VAL A 251 -5.03 20.63 -15.04
CA VAL A 251 -4.28 20.56 -16.30
C VAL A 251 -2.83 20.12 -16.07
N MET A 252 -2.16 20.65 -15.05
CA MET A 252 -0.78 20.33 -14.71
C MET A 252 -0.60 18.84 -14.42
N GLY A 253 -1.54 18.22 -13.69
CA GLY A 253 -1.52 16.78 -13.38
C GLY A 253 -1.62 15.86 -14.60
N LEU A 254 -2.10 16.33 -15.76
CA LEU A 254 -2.13 15.53 -16.99
C LEU A 254 -0.74 15.32 -17.62
N GLU A 255 0.21 16.19 -17.30
CA GLU A 255 1.57 16.16 -17.83
C GLU A 255 2.59 15.84 -16.74
N ALA A 256 2.53 16.53 -15.59
CA ALA A 256 3.52 16.41 -14.51
C ALA A 256 3.66 14.98 -13.97
N HIS A 257 2.56 14.22 -13.86
CA HIS A 257 2.61 12.82 -13.45
C HIS A 257 3.41 11.94 -14.45
N ILE A 258 3.29 12.21 -15.75
CA ILE A 258 4.06 11.50 -16.79
C ILE A 258 5.53 11.92 -16.76
N LEU A 259 5.80 13.23 -16.58
CA LEU A 259 7.17 13.76 -16.44
C LEU A 259 7.89 13.14 -15.24
N GLY A 260 7.21 12.98 -14.10
CA GLY A 260 7.73 12.33 -12.90
C GLY A 260 7.76 10.79 -12.96
N PHE A 261 6.97 10.15 -13.83
CA PHE A 261 6.90 8.68 -13.93
C PHE A 261 8.07 8.05 -14.69
N TYR A 262 8.68 8.75 -15.65
CA TYR A 262 9.73 8.20 -16.51
C TYR A 262 10.91 7.59 -15.75
N GLN A 263 11.35 8.23 -14.68
CA GLN A 263 12.43 7.75 -13.81
C GLN A 263 12.17 6.41 -13.12
N ALA A 264 10.90 6.00 -12.98
CA ALA A 264 10.53 4.70 -12.43
C ALA A 264 10.45 3.57 -13.49
N VAL A 265 10.47 3.88 -14.80
CA VAL A 265 10.20 2.87 -15.85
C VAL A 265 11.07 2.93 -17.11
N SER A 266 11.71 4.07 -17.41
CA SER A 266 12.55 4.26 -18.60
C SER A 266 13.79 3.38 -18.57
N THR A 267 14.14 2.78 -19.70
CA THR A 267 15.41 2.07 -19.88
C THR A 267 16.59 3.03 -20.11
N ASP A 268 16.39 4.16 -20.81
CA ASP A 268 17.40 5.22 -20.92
C ASP A 268 17.59 5.92 -19.57
N SER A 269 18.82 5.88 -19.04
CA SER A 269 19.17 6.53 -17.78
C SER A 269 19.05 8.04 -17.87
N LYS A 270 19.38 8.65 -19.01
CA LYS A 270 19.35 10.12 -19.15
C LYS A 270 17.93 10.67 -19.09
N LEU A 271 16.95 9.87 -19.53
CA LEU A 271 15.54 10.18 -19.40
C LEU A 271 15.06 10.01 -17.95
N ARG A 272 15.64 9.07 -17.18
CA ARG A 272 15.43 8.98 -15.73
C ARG A 272 16.04 10.19 -15.00
N ASP A 273 17.32 10.50 -15.26
CA ASP A 273 18.02 11.65 -14.65
C ASP A 273 17.29 12.98 -14.92
N ALA A 274 16.78 13.16 -16.15
CA ALA A 274 15.98 14.33 -16.53
C ALA A 274 14.59 14.37 -15.88
N SER A 275 13.96 13.20 -15.70
CA SER A 275 12.68 13.04 -15.00
C SER A 275 12.81 13.37 -13.51
N SER A 276 13.91 12.96 -12.87
CA SER A 276 14.26 13.41 -11.50
C SER A 276 14.43 14.92 -11.41
N LYS A 277 15.14 15.56 -12.37
CA LYS A 277 15.31 17.01 -12.30
C LYS A 277 14.01 17.77 -12.63
N ALA A 278 13.12 17.21 -13.45
CA ALA A 278 11.78 17.74 -13.65
C ALA A 278 10.99 17.70 -12.34
N GLU A 279 10.95 16.56 -11.64
CA GLU A 279 10.28 16.42 -10.35
C GLU A 279 10.88 17.35 -9.28
N GLU A 280 12.21 17.43 -9.16
CA GLU A 280 12.90 18.38 -8.26
C GLU A 280 12.48 19.84 -8.54
N LEU A 281 12.29 20.22 -9.80
CA LEU A 281 11.80 21.56 -10.17
C LEU A 281 10.31 21.77 -9.84
N MET A 282 9.46 20.74 -10.01
CA MET A 282 8.04 20.81 -9.64
C MET A 282 7.88 20.93 -8.11
N ASP A 283 8.67 20.17 -7.35
CA ASP A 283 8.78 20.26 -5.90
C ASP A 283 9.24 21.66 -5.48
N GLU A 284 10.37 22.17 -6.04
CA GLU A 284 10.89 23.53 -5.83
C GLU A 284 9.82 24.61 -6.07
N PHE A 285 8.93 24.41 -7.04
CA PHE A 285 7.82 25.32 -7.32
C PHE A 285 6.67 25.18 -6.30
N PHE A 286 6.34 23.99 -5.82
CA PHE A 286 5.26 23.82 -4.84
C PHE A 286 5.54 24.59 -3.54
N ILE A 287 6.78 24.58 -2.99
CA ILE A 287 7.10 25.45 -1.82
C ILE A 287 6.91 26.92 -2.15
N GLU A 288 7.30 27.34 -3.36
CA GLU A 288 7.12 28.74 -3.76
C GLU A 288 5.63 29.11 -3.68
N ALA A 289 4.77 28.28 -4.26
CA ALA A 289 3.32 28.43 -4.26
C ALA A 289 2.71 28.41 -2.84
N VAL A 290 2.94 27.36 -2.03
CA VAL A 290 2.35 27.27 -0.67
C VAL A 290 3.02 28.18 0.37
N MET A 291 4.05 28.94 -0.02
CA MET A 291 4.61 30.03 0.77
C MET A 291 4.23 31.43 0.25
N ARG A 292 3.33 31.54 -0.75
CA ARG A 292 2.78 32.81 -1.23
C ARG A 292 1.84 33.44 -0.20
N GLU A 293 2.36 34.36 0.61
CA GLU A 293 1.59 35.13 1.60
C GLU A 293 0.44 35.93 0.98
N ASP A 294 0.61 36.38 -0.26
CA ASP A 294 -0.37 37.10 -1.06
C ASP A 294 -1.48 36.20 -1.60
N VAL A 295 -1.16 34.99 -2.07
CA VAL A 295 -2.17 33.98 -2.47
C VAL A 295 -2.93 33.47 -1.23
N PHE A 296 -2.23 33.15 -0.14
CA PHE A 296 -2.85 32.75 1.13
C PHE A 296 -3.80 33.83 1.68
N GLY A 297 -3.43 35.11 1.59
CA GLY A 297 -4.29 36.23 1.97
C GLY A 297 -5.61 36.29 1.20
N LEU A 298 -5.68 35.72 0.00
CA LEU A 298 -6.92 35.56 -0.77
C LEU A 298 -7.69 34.29 -0.37
N PHE A 299 -7.03 33.14 -0.19
CA PHE A 299 -7.68 31.92 0.33
C PHE A 299 -8.34 32.14 1.70
N ASP A 300 -7.65 32.82 2.60
CA ASP A 300 -8.15 33.18 3.93
C ASP A 300 -9.35 34.14 3.85
N ALA A 301 -9.38 35.04 2.86
CA ALA A 301 -10.53 35.90 2.60
C ALA A 301 -11.74 35.10 2.07
N VAL A 302 -11.53 34.15 1.15
CA VAL A 302 -12.60 33.26 0.65
C VAL A 302 -13.15 32.37 1.78
N LEU A 303 -12.29 31.83 2.64
CA LEU A 303 -12.71 31.03 3.79
C LEU A 303 -13.53 31.86 4.78
N ARG A 304 -13.05 33.05 5.16
CA ARG A 304 -13.77 33.98 6.05
C ARG A 304 -15.09 34.50 5.46
N ARG A 305 -15.19 34.60 4.14
CA ARG A 305 -16.42 34.98 3.42
C ARG A 305 -17.51 33.91 3.51
N ASN A 306 -17.13 32.64 3.69
CA ASN A 306 -18.00 31.49 3.94
C ASN A 306 -19.20 31.41 2.97
N GLU A 307 -18.89 31.39 1.67
CA GLU A 307 -19.89 31.24 0.60
C GLU A 307 -20.60 29.89 0.66
N SER A 308 -21.74 29.71 -0.05
CA SER A 308 -22.38 28.40 -0.16
C SER A 308 -21.71 27.61 -1.30
N LEU A 309 -21.05 26.51 -0.96
CA LEU A 309 -20.36 25.61 -1.91
C LEU A 309 -20.95 24.19 -1.82
N ASP A 310 -20.70 23.38 -2.85
CA ASP A 310 -20.88 21.92 -2.76
C ASP A 310 -19.83 21.29 -1.82
N PRO A 311 -20.00 20.03 -1.39
CA PRO A 311 -19.12 19.39 -0.41
C PRO A 311 -17.65 19.24 -0.87
N GLU A 312 -17.39 19.04 -2.17
CA GLU A 312 -16.03 18.84 -2.66
C GLU A 312 -15.31 20.18 -2.82
N SER A 313 -15.98 21.18 -3.40
CA SER A 313 -15.49 22.57 -3.43
C SER A 313 -15.22 23.12 -2.02
N ARG A 314 -16.04 22.73 -1.03
CA ARG A 314 -15.81 23.06 0.38
C ARG A 314 -14.55 22.39 0.93
N ARG A 315 -14.41 21.07 0.76
CA ARG A 315 -13.24 20.31 1.22
C ARG A 315 -11.95 20.78 0.55
N LEU A 316 -12.00 21.21 -0.70
CA LEU A 316 -10.88 21.83 -1.42
C LEU A 316 -10.42 23.12 -0.73
N LEU A 317 -11.32 24.10 -0.58
CA LEU A 317 -11.02 25.37 0.09
C LEU A 317 -10.46 25.17 1.51
N GLU A 318 -11.02 24.22 2.26
CA GLU A 318 -10.57 23.90 3.62
C GLU A 318 -9.21 23.19 3.64
N LYS A 319 -8.92 22.29 2.69
CA LYS A 319 -7.62 21.61 2.60
C LYS A 319 -6.51 22.54 2.13
N GLU A 320 -6.71 23.30 1.05
CA GLU A 320 -5.67 24.22 0.56
C GLU A 320 -5.34 25.32 1.58
N HIS A 321 -6.34 25.93 2.23
CA HIS A 321 -6.10 26.89 3.33
C HIS A 321 -5.31 26.26 4.47
N LYS A 322 -5.65 25.02 4.84
CA LYS A 322 -4.93 24.27 5.87
C LYS A 322 -3.50 23.94 5.44
N ASP A 323 -3.26 23.61 4.18
CA ASP A 323 -1.93 23.29 3.67
C ASP A 323 -1.01 24.53 3.64
N PHE A 324 -1.52 25.73 3.34
CA PHE A 324 -0.80 27.00 3.59
C PHE A 324 -0.46 27.22 5.07
N VAL A 325 -1.41 26.95 5.99
CA VAL A 325 -1.19 27.09 7.45
C VAL A 325 -0.14 26.10 7.95
N ARG A 326 -0.20 24.84 7.50
CA ARG A 326 0.74 23.75 7.83
C ARG A 326 2.14 23.98 7.25
N ASN A 327 2.26 24.72 6.14
CA ASN A 327 3.54 25.25 5.65
C ASN A 327 4.00 26.53 6.37
N GLY A 328 3.35 26.92 7.47
CA GLY A 328 3.85 27.94 8.38
C GLY A 328 3.47 29.37 8.02
N LEU A 329 2.57 29.60 7.04
CA LEU A 329 2.01 30.93 6.82
C LEU A 329 1.11 31.39 7.99
N GLY A 330 0.59 30.45 8.78
CA GLY A 330 -0.06 30.72 10.06
C GLY A 330 0.87 31.26 11.16
N LEU A 331 2.19 31.11 11.02
CA LEU A 331 3.17 31.75 11.90
C LEU A 331 3.27 33.25 11.57
N PRO A 332 3.42 34.16 12.55
CA PRO A 332 3.72 35.57 12.28
C PRO A 332 5.03 35.74 11.50
N ALA A 333 5.08 36.72 10.60
CA ALA A 333 6.29 37.11 9.89
C ALA A 333 7.41 37.49 10.88
N GLY A 334 8.54 36.78 10.83
CA GLY A 334 9.65 36.96 11.77
C GLY A 334 10.54 35.73 11.91
N PRO A 335 11.41 35.69 12.95
CA PRO A 335 12.43 34.65 13.11
C PRO A 335 11.88 33.22 13.16
N GLN A 336 10.70 32.99 13.76
CA GLN A 336 10.09 31.65 13.82
C GLN A 336 9.68 31.13 12.44
N ARG A 337 9.00 31.95 11.62
CA ARG A 337 8.65 31.60 10.23
C ARG A 337 9.91 31.42 9.37
N ALA A 338 10.95 32.24 9.58
CA ALA A 338 12.22 32.10 8.89
C ALA A 338 12.94 30.78 9.23
N ARG A 339 13.02 30.42 10.53
CA ARG A 339 13.58 29.15 10.99
C ARG A 339 12.75 27.96 10.50
N PHE A 340 11.42 28.05 10.54
CA PHE A 340 10.55 27.02 9.95
C PHE A 340 10.86 26.79 8.46
N LYS A 341 11.00 27.85 7.67
CA LYS A 341 11.38 27.74 6.24
C LYS A 341 12.77 27.14 6.04
N GLU A 342 13.74 27.45 6.91
CA GLU A 342 15.07 26.80 6.92
C GLU A 342 14.99 25.31 7.28
N ILE A 343 14.08 24.91 8.18
CA ILE A 343 13.87 23.51 8.52
C ILE A 343 13.22 22.75 7.36
N LYS A 344 12.17 23.30 6.72
CA LYS A 344 11.60 22.72 5.49
C LYS A 344 12.63 22.62 4.37
N LYS A 345 13.54 23.60 4.28
CA LYS A 345 14.71 23.58 3.41
C LYS A 345 15.55 22.31 3.65
N ARG A 346 16.03 22.12 4.88
CA ARG A 346 16.94 21.00 5.20
C ARG A 346 16.25 19.63 5.16
N LEU A 347 14.98 19.53 5.55
CA LEU A 347 14.22 18.28 5.54
C LEU A 347 14.07 17.67 4.12
N SER A 348 13.80 18.49 3.10
CA SER A 348 13.77 18.00 1.71
C SER A 348 15.14 17.50 1.25
N GLN A 349 16.20 18.29 1.48
CA GLN A 349 17.58 17.90 1.14
C GLN A 349 17.99 16.57 1.78
N LEU A 350 17.68 16.40 3.07
CA LEU A 350 17.90 15.14 3.80
C LEU A 350 17.10 13.97 3.22
N SER A 351 15.86 14.23 2.76
CA SER A 351 14.99 13.19 2.21
C SER A 351 15.48 12.71 0.85
N ILE A 352 15.89 13.64 -0.02
CA ILE A 352 16.51 13.36 -1.32
C ILE A 352 17.82 12.57 -1.14
N GLU A 353 18.70 13.02 -0.24
CA GLU A 353 19.99 12.36 0.03
C GLU A 353 19.79 10.94 0.61
N PHE A 354 18.85 10.77 1.54
CA PHE A 354 18.52 9.49 2.14
C PHE A 354 17.93 8.50 1.12
N GLN A 355 16.95 8.94 0.32
CA GLN A 355 16.30 8.09 -0.68
C GLN A 355 17.24 7.76 -1.84
N LYS A 356 18.15 8.68 -2.22
CA LYS A 356 19.27 8.39 -3.11
C LYS A 356 20.14 7.25 -2.57
N ASN A 357 20.58 7.33 -1.31
CA ASN A 357 21.41 6.30 -0.70
C ASN A 357 20.73 4.92 -0.62
N LEU A 358 19.39 4.84 -0.61
CA LEU A 358 18.65 3.57 -0.73
C LEU A 358 18.59 3.04 -2.16
N ASN A 359 18.41 3.94 -3.13
CA ASN A 359 18.23 3.61 -4.54
C ASN A 359 19.58 3.23 -5.22
N GLU A 360 20.69 3.86 -4.82
CA GLU A 360 22.05 3.65 -5.37
C GLU A 360 22.77 2.46 -4.72
N GLU A 361 22.20 1.93 -3.63
CA GLU A 361 22.64 0.73 -2.92
C GLU A 361 22.86 -0.42 -3.92
N ASN A 362 24.09 -0.90 -4.04
CA ASN A 362 24.48 -1.99 -4.94
C ASN A 362 25.37 -3.03 -4.22
N GLY A 363 25.21 -3.10 -2.90
CA GLY A 363 25.98 -3.94 -2.02
C GLY A 363 25.62 -5.41 -2.11
N GLY A 364 26.48 -6.23 -1.54
CA GLY A 364 26.38 -7.67 -1.60
C GLY A 364 27.57 -8.36 -0.93
N ILE A 365 27.59 -9.69 -1.02
CA ILE A 365 28.63 -10.54 -0.45
C ILE A 365 29.04 -11.60 -1.48
N TRP A 366 30.34 -11.89 -1.57
CA TRP A 366 30.88 -12.99 -2.36
C TRP A 366 30.90 -14.30 -1.57
N PHE A 367 30.04 -15.25 -1.93
CA PHE A 367 29.96 -16.58 -1.32
C PHE A 367 30.45 -17.68 -2.27
N THR A 368 30.99 -18.78 -1.75
CA THR A 368 31.19 -19.99 -2.55
C THR A 368 29.85 -20.75 -2.76
N PRO A 369 29.72 -21.62 -3.78
CA PRO A 369 28.52 -22.43 -3.99
C PRO A 369 28.16 -23.32 -2.80
N GLU A 370 29.14 -23.75 -1.99
CA GLU A 370 28.93 -24.55 -0.79
C GLU A 370 28.27 -23.74 0.34
N GLN A 371 28.65 -22.47 0.49
CA GLN A 371 28.02 -21.54 1.45
C GLN A 371 26.56 -21.25 1.07
N LEU A 372 26.28 -21.13 -0.23
CA LEU A 372 24.92 -20.99 -0.77
C LEU A 372 24.17 -22.33 -0.92
N SER A 373 24.63 -23.40 -0.30
CA SER A 373 23.98 -24.71 -0.40
C SER A 373 22.53 -24.67 0.09
N GLY A 374 21.62 -25.24 -0.72
CA GLY A 374 20.17 -25.20 -0.50
C GLY A 374 19.45 -24.10 -1.28
N VAL A 375 20.13 -23.01 -1.66
CA VAL A 375 19.55 -21.97 -2.52
C VAL A 375 19.22 -22.55 -3.90
N PRO A 376 18.01 -22.31 -4.46
CA PRO A 376 17.61 -22.87 -5.75
C PRO A 376 18.52 -22.46 -6.92
N ASN A 377 18.80 -23.39 -7.84
CA ASN A 377 19.70 -23.16 -8.98
C ASN A 377 19.21 -22.03 -9.90
N ASP A 378 17.91 -21.82 -10.05
CA ASP A 378 17.32 -20.74 -10.84
C ASP A 378 17.61 -19.34 -10.25
N VAL A 379 17.98 -19.25 -8.97
CA VAL A 379 18.56 -18.05 -8.37
C VAL A 379 20.07 -18.03 -8.63
N LEU A 380 20.78 -19.13 -8.32
CA LEU A 380 22.25 -19.21 -8.41
C LEU A 380 22.81 -18.99 -9.82
N ASP A 381 22.12 -19.46 -10.86
CA ASP A 381 22.52 -19.26 -12.27
C ASP A 381 22.36 -17.81 -12.72
N GLY A 382 21.52 -17.01 -12.04
CA GLY A 382 21.37 -15.57 -12.27
C GLY A 382 22.42 -14.71 -11.54
N LEU A 383 23.10 -15.24 -10.53
CA LEU A 383 24.09 -14.47 -9.76
C LEU A 383 25.36 -14.21 -10.57
N LYS A 384 25.93 -13.00 -10.41
CA LYS A 384 27.19 -12.62 -11.06
C LYS A 384 28.32 -13.52 -10.56
N LYS A 385 29.02 -14.16 -11.50
CA LYS A 385 30.15 -15.07 -11.23
C LYS A 385 31.42 -14.25 -10.97
N GLY A 386 32.23 -14.72 -10.03
CA GLY A 386 33.42 -14.01 -9.56
C GLY A 386 34.65 -14.27 -10.40
N GLU A 387 35.51 -13.26 -10.48
CA GLU A 387 36.78 -13.25 -11.23
C GLU A 387 37.94 -12.92 -10.27
N ASN A 388 39.17 -13.21 -10.70
CA ASN A 388 40.40 -12.90 -9.96
C ASN A 388 40.37 -13.45 -8.52
N GLU A 389 40.49 -12.59 -7.50
CA GLU A 389 40.40 -12.94 -6.07
C GLU A 389 39.05 -13.56 -5.63
N ASN A 390 37.99 -13.41 -6.44
CA ASN A 390 36.68 -14.01 -6.21
C ASN A 390 36.36 -15.12 -7.22
N ALA A 391 37.37 -15.63 -7.95
CA ALA A 391 37.21 -16.77 -8.85
C ALA A 391 36.57 -17.98 -8.14
N GLY A 392 35.50 -18.51 -8.72
CA GLY A 392 34.72 -19.61 -8.15
C GLY A 392 33.64 -19.20 -7.14
N LYS A 393 33.48 -17.91 -6.82
CA LYS A 393 32.39 -17.38 -5.99
C LYS A 393 31.23 -16.83 -6.82
N LEU A 394 30.09 -16.63 -6.16
CA LEU A 394 28.90 -15.93 -6.67
C LEU A 394 28.66 -14.65 -5.85
N TRP A 395 28.29 -13.57 -6.51
CA TRP A 395 27.89 -12.31 -5.88
C TRP A 395 26.40 -12.35 -5.57
N LEU A 396 26.07 -12.34 -4.29
CA LEU A 396 24.71 -12.16 -3.79
C LEU A 396 24.50 -10.68 -3.49
N SER A 397 23.54 -10.03 -4.13
CA SER A 397 23.19 -8.64 -3.81
C SER A 397 22.18 -8.53 -2.66
N PHE A 398 22.02 -7.35 -2.08
CA PHE A 398 20.95 -7.07 -1.11
C PHE A 398 19.59 -6.72 -1.75
N LYS A 399 19.40 -7.02 -3.05
CA LYS A 399 18.11 -6.88 -3.74
C LYS A 399 17.23 -8.10 -3.50
N TYR A 400 15.92 -7.87 -3.46
CA TYR A 400 14.94 -8.89 -3.01
C TYR A 400 14.98 -10.23 -3.76
N PRO A 401 15.23 -10.29 -5.10
CA PRO A 401 15.37 -11.56 -5.82
C PRO A 401 16.52 -12.46 -5.33
N ASP A 402 17.60 -11.90 -4.81
CA ASP A 402 18.75 -12.67 -4.29
C ASP A 402 18.60 -12.89 -2.77
N LEU A 403 18.23 -11.81 -2.06
CA LEU A 403 18.15 -11.72 -0.61
C LEU A 403 17.09 -12.67 -0.03
N PHE A 404 15.85 -12.62 -0.51
CA PHE A 404 14.77 -13.37 0.12
C PHE A 404 14.84 -14.88 -0.15
N PRO A 405 15.21 -15.38 -1.35
CA PRO A 405 15.48 -16.80 -1.53
C PRO A 405 16.65 -17.27 -0.66
N THR A 406 17.76 -16.52 -0.57
CA THR A 406 18.88 -16.94 0.28
C THR A 406 18.49 -17.02 1.75
N MET A 407 17.78 -16.02 2.27
CA MET A 407 17.28 -16.05 3.66
C MET A 407 16.20 -17.14 3.91
N LYS A 408 15.51 -17.62 2.87
CA LYS A 408 14.57 -18.75 2.96
C LYS A 408 15.28 -20.12 2.84
N TYR A 409 16.29 -20.25 1.98
CA TYR A 409 16.78 -21.55 1.50
C TYR A 409 18.25 -21.89 1.82
N ALA A 410 19.12 -20.93 2.14
CA ALA A 410 20.51 -21.24 2.47
C ALA A 410 20.60 -22.04 3.77
N ASN A 411 21.16 -23.26 3.69
CA ASN A 411 21.23 -24.19 4.81
C ASN A 411 22.17 -23.69 5.91
N ASP A 412 23.31 -23.12 5.53
CA ASP A 412 24.30 -22.60 6.46
C ASP A 412 23.76 -21.39 7.28
N PRO A 413 23.65 -21.51 8.62
CA PRO A 413 23.22 -20.40 9.46
C PRO A 413 24.19 -19.23 9.46
N GLU A 414 25.49 -19.44 9.23
CA GLU A 414 26.48 -18.35 9.20
C GLU A 414 26.30 -17.49 7.93
N THR A 415 26.07 -18.12 6.78
CA THR A 415 25.67 -17.43 5.54
C THR A 415 24.40 -16.59 5.74
N ARG A 416 23.32 -17.16 6.32
CA ARG A 416 22.10 -16.39 6.63
C ARG A 416 22.38 -15.22 7.59
N LYS A 417 23.20 -15.43 8.63
CA LYS A 417 23.62 -14.41 9.60
C LYS A 417 24.38 -13.26 8.94
N GLN A 418 25.36 -13.56 8.08
CA GLN A 418 26.15 -12.55 7.38
C GLN A 418 25.29 -11.72 6.43
N VAL A 419 24.41 -12.36 5.66
CA VAL A 419 23.46 -11.67 4.76
C VAL A 419 22.50 -10.76 5.56
N MET A 420 21.96 -11.24 6.69
CA MET A 420 21.07 -10.45 7.54
C MET A 420 21.76 -9.22 8.11
N ILE A 421 22.92 -9.40 8.78
CA ILE A 421 23.65 -8.30 9.43
C ILE A 421 24.11 -7.26 8.41
N ALA A 422 24.60 -7.70 7.24
CA ALA A 422 25.04 -6.78 6.20
C ALA A 422 23.86 -6.02 5.54
N ASN A 423 22.71 -6.67 5.34
CA ASN A 423 21.52 -5.97 4.83
C ASN A 423 20.98 -4.92 5.82
N GLU A 424 21.01 -5.16 7.13
CA GLU A 424 20.68 -4.14 8.15
C GLU A 424 21.76 -3.04 8.29
N ASN A 425 22.87 -3.13 7.54
CA ASN A 425 24.00 -2.17 7.56
C ASN A 425 24.33 -1.56 6.18
N LYS A 426 23.53 -1.83 5.14
CA LYS A 426 23.89 -1.54 3.74
C LYS A 426 23.85 -0.06 3.34
N CYS A 427 23.25 0.79 4.18
CA CYS A 427 23.10 2.23 3.96
C CYS A 427 23.55 3.05 5.18
N ASN A 428 24.62 2.66 5.88
CA ASN A 428 25.01 3.32 7.15
C ASN A 428 25.31 4.83 7.03
N GLN A 429 25.57 5.35 5.82
CA GLN A 429 25.62 6.80 5.54
C GLN A 429 24.29 7.53 5.83
N ASN A 430 23.15 6.82 5.86
CA ASN A 430 21.84 7.37 6.19
C ASN A 430 21.61 7.57 7.69
N VAL A 431 22.39 6.95 8.58
CA VAL A 431 22.24 7.10 10.05
C VAL A 431 22.29 8.57 10.51
N PRO A 432 23.29 9.39 10.14
CA PRO A 432 23.30 10.81 10.49
C PRO A 432 22.15 11.59 9.84
N LEU A 433 21.83 11.30 8.57
CA LEU A 433 20.75 11.99 7.84
C LEU A 433 19.38 11.74 8.50
N PHE A 434 19.13 10.51 8.91
CA PHE A 434 17.94 10.10 9.66
C PHE A 434 17.85 10.86 10.99
N ARG A 435 18.91 10.86 11.80
CA ARG A 435 18.94 11.59 13.08
C ARG A 435 18.63 13.08 12.88
N GLU A 436 19.25 13.73 11.90
CA GLU A 436 19.01 15.15 11.62
C GLU A 436 17.53 15.38 11.21
N ALA A 437 16.97 14.52 10.36
CA ALA A 437 15.59 14.65 9.89
C ALA A 437 14.54 14.50 11.01
N ILE A 438 14.71 13.54 11.94
CA ILE A 438 13.75 13.33 13.03
C ILE A 438 13.78 14.50 14.04
N VAL A 439 14.97 15.00 14.40
CA VAL A 439 15.09 16.17 15.30
C VAL A 439 14.47 17.41 14.65
N LEU A 440 14.79 17.69 13.38
CA LEU A 440 14.24 18.83 12.64
C LEU A 440 12.72 18.77 12.50
N ARG A 441 12.13 17.58 12.32
CA ARG A 441 10.67 17.39 12.29
C ARG A 441 9.98 17.83 13.58
N ASP A 442 10.54 17.44 14.73
CA ASP A 442 10.02 17.84 16.03
C ASP A 442 10.15 19.36 16.26
N GLU A 443 11.27 19.99 15.85
CA GLU A 443 11.42 21.45 15.90
C GLU A 443 10.35 22.15 15.04
N ALA A 444 10.14 21.69 13.80
CA ALA A 444 9.14 22.25 12.88
C ALA A 444 7.72 22.15 13.44
N ALA A 445 7.34 21.00 13.99
CA ALA A 445 6.02 20.79 14.58
C ALA A 445 5.80 21.67 15.82
N ARG A 446 6.80 21.82 16.69
CA ARG A 446 6.74 22.72 17.85
C ARG A 446 6.68 24.19 17.47
N LEU A 447 7.37 24.61 16.40
CA LEU A 447 7.23 25.97 15.86
C LEU A 447 5.80 26.27 15.40
N LEU A 448 5.13 25.30 14.77
CA LEU A 448 3.71 25.35 14.41
C LEU A 448 2.73 25.26 15.59
N GLY A 449 3.22 25.04 16.82
CA GLY A 449 2.41 24.93 18.03
C GLY A 449 1.89 23.54 18.37
N TYR A 450 2.29 22.50 17.63
CA TYR A 450 1.97 21.11 17.97
C TYR A 450 2.90 20.58 19.08
N PRO A 451 2.46 19.62 19.91
CA PRO A 451 3.29 19.09 21.01
C PRO A 451 4.47 18.24 20.52
N ASN A 452 4.41 17.72 19.29
CA ASN A 452 5.44 16.91 18.61
C ASN A 452 5.03 16.69 17.14
N HIS A 453 5.87 15.99 16.37
CA HIS A 453 5.63 15.71 14.95
C HIS A 453 4.47 14.73 14.71
N ALA A 454 4.25 13.76 15.59
CA ALA A 454 3.15 12.81 15.47
C ALA A 454 1.79 13.52 15.52
N ALA A 455 1.57 14.44 16.46
CA ALA A 455 0.36 15.25 16.52
C ALA A 455 0.16 16.10 15.25
N PHE A 456 1.24 16.70 14.71
CA PHE A 456 1.18 17.45 13.44
C PHE A 456 0.75 16.57 12.26
N ARG A 457 1.23 15.33 12.15
CA ARG A 457 0.92 14.45 11.01
C ARG A 457 -0.42 13.73 11.14
N ILE A 458 -0.87 13.37 12.35
CA ILE A 458 -2.04 12.50 12.56
C ILE A 458 -3.37 13.28 12.55
N GLU A 459 -3.37 14.59 12.80
CA GLU A 459 -4.55 15.46 12.79
C GLU A 459 -5.43 15.31 11.52
N ASP A 460 -4.82 15.19 10.34
CA ASP A 460 -5.51 15.05 9.05
C ASP A 460 -5.90 13.61 8.68
N LYS A 461 -5.44 12.61 9.44
CA LYS A 461 -5.61 11.17 9.17
C LYS A 461 -6.96 10.66 9.69
N MET A 462 -7.30 9.37 9.55
CA MET A 462 -8.50 8.79 10.17
C MET A 462 -8.39 8.73 11.69
N ALA A 463 -7.19 8.43 12.23
CA ALA A 463 -6.98 8.29 13.68
C ALA A 463 -7.09 9.61 14.47
N LYS A 464 -6.94 10.78 13.82
CA LYS A 464 -6.99 12.16 14.36
C LYS A 464 -6.00 12.52 15.48
N THR A 465 -5.61 11.61 16.37
CA THR A 465 -4.67 11.89 17.48
C THR A 465 -3.64 10.77 17.69
N PRO A 466 -2.44 11.07 18.22
CA PRO A 466 -1.44 10.05 18.57
C PRO A 466 -1.98 9.02 19.57
N GLU A 467 -2.74 9.43 20.58
CA GLU A 467 -3.28 8.55 21.62
C GLU A 467 -4.25 7.49 21.06
N THR A 468 -4.90 7.79 19.93
CA THR A 468 -5.74 6.82 19.21
C THR A 468 -4.89 5.73 18.55
N VAL A 469 -3.76 6.12 17.95
CA VAL A 469 -2.77 5.21 17.35
C VAL A 469 -2.09 4.36 18.42
N ASP A 470 -1.61 4.99 19.50
CA ASP A 470 -0.89 4.33 20.59
C ASP A 470 -1.77 3.30 21.31
N LYS A 471 -3.05 3.62 21.52
CA LYS A 471 -4.05 2.69 22.04
C LYS A 471 -4.30 1.50 21.10
N PHE A 472 -4.36 1.74 19.79
CA PHE A 472 -4.55 0.69 18.78
C PHE A 472 -3.33 -0.26 18.70
N LEU A 473 -2.12 0.29 18.53
CA LEU A 473 -0.88 -0.48 18.49
C LEU A 473 -0.64 -1.22 19.81
N GLY A 474 -0.93 -0.60 20.95
CA GLY A 474 -0.81 -1.19 22.28
C GLY A 474 -1.77 -2.37 22.52
N ASP A 475 -3.05 -2.23 22.18
CA ASP A 475 -4.03 -3.33 22.32
C ASP A 475 -3.73 -4.49 21.36
N LEU A 476 -3.33 -4.19 20.13
CA LEU A 476 -2.89 -5.20 19.16
C LEU A 476 -1.61 -5.93 19.63
N ARG A 477 -0.62 -5.23 20.18
CA ARG A 477 0.57 -5.85 20.80
C ARG A 477 0.17 -6.78 21.93
N ASN A 478 -0.67 -6.32 22.85
CA ASN A 478 -1.12 -7.10 24.01
C ASN A 478 -1.81 -8.41 23.61
N ARG A 479 -2.66 -8.39 22.57
CA ARG A 479 -3.32 -9.60 22.04
C ARG A 479 -2.33 -10.55 21.37
N LEU A 480 -1.43 -10.02 20.54
CA LEU A 480 -0.52 -10.82 19.72
C LEU A 480 0.66 -11.42 20.49
N THR A 481 1.15 -10.78 21.57
CA THR A 481 2.35 -11.25 22.30
C THR A 481 2.28 -12.71 22.75
N ALA A 482 1.09 -13.18 23.15
CA ALA A 482 0.89 -14.58 23.55
C ALA A 482 0.93 -15.56 22.36
N GLY A 483 0.35 -15.19 21.21
CA GLY A 483 0.38 -15.99 19.99
C GLY A 483 1.78 -16.05 19.38
N GLY A 484 2.43 -14.89 19.22
CA GLY A 484 3.80 -14.81 18.69
C GLY A 484 4.82 -15.56 19.56
N LYS A 485 4.60 -15.65 20.89
CA LYS A 485 5.40 -16.53 21.74
C LYS A 485 5.21 -18.01 21.37
N GLN A 486 3.98 -18.48 21.17
CA GLN A 486 3.73 -19.87 20.79
C GLN A 486 4.33 -20.21 19.42
N GLU A 487 4.23 -19.28 18.46
CA GLU A 487 4.83 -19.41 17.13
C GLU A 487 6.36 -19.46 17.20
N ILE A 488 7.02 -18.57 17.94
CA ILE A 488 8.48 -18.57 18.05
C ILE A 488 9.00 -19.79 18.83
N GLU A 489 8.26 -20.25 19.84
CA GLU A 489 8.60 -21.44 20.62
C GLU A 489 8.48 -22.71 19.74
N LYS A 490 7.46 -22.81 18.88
CA LYS A 490 7.33 -23.88 17.88
C LYS A 490 8.44 -23.85 16.81
N LEU A 491 8.78 -22.68 16.27
CA LEU A 491 9.87 -22.52 15.31
C LEU A 491 11.24 -22.85 15.93
N HIS A 492 11.42 -22.54 17.21
CA HIS A 492 12.60 -22.89 18.00
C HIS A 492 12.69 -24.39 18.29
N GLU A 493 11.58 -25.07 18.58
CA GLU A 493 11.53 -26.54 18.62
C GLU A 493 11.90 -27.16 17.27
N LEU A 494 11.43 -26.59 16.14
CA LEU A 494 11.82 -27.04 14.81
C LEU A 494 13.34 -26.91 14.59
N LYS A 495 13.93 -25.74 14.89
CA LYS A 495 15.40 -25.54 14.83
C LYS A 495 16.14 -26.58 15.66
N LYS A 496 15.75 -26.79 16.92
CA LYS A 496 16.36 -27.80 17.82
C LYS A 496 16.25 -29.24 17.29
N ALA A 497 15.21 -29.55 16.51
CA ALA A 497 14.99 -30.88 15.93
C ALA A 497 15.75 -31.12 14.62
N THR A 498 16.18 -30.07 13.91
CA THR A 498 16.81 -30.18 12.58
C THR A 498 18.27 -29.73 12.53
N ASP A 499 18.69 -28.80 13.39
CA ASP A 499 20.06 -28.26 13.44
C ASP A 499 20.82 -28.85 14.64
N PRO A 500 21.73 -29.82 14.43
CA PRO A 500 22.50 -30.44 15.51
C PRO A 500 23.56 -29.50 16.11
N ASN A 501 23.83 -28.35 15.49
CA ASN A 501 24.75 -27.32 15.99
C ASN A 501 24.00 -26.17 16.68
N SER A 502 22.68 -26.29 16.86
CA SER A 502 21.84 -25.27 17.49
C SER A 502 22.31 -24.97 18.92
N ASP A 503 22.59 -23.70 19.18
CA ASP A 503 22.97 -23.14 20.48
C ASP A 503 21.79 -23.00 21.46
N GLY A 504 20.58 -23.41 21.05
CA GLY A 504 19.37 -23.28 21.86
C GLY A 504 18.80 -21.86 21.92
N ARG A 505 19.18 -20.99 20.96
CA ARG A 505 18.55 -19.68 20.69
C ARG A 505 17.88 -19.67 19.32
N TYR A 506 17.06 -18.66 19.07
CA TYR A 506 16.38 -18.46 17.79
C TYR A 506 16.55 -17.03 17.29
N TYR A 507 17.21 -16.87 16.15
CA TYR A 507 17.70 -15.58 15.70
C TYR A 507 16.89 -14.98 14.54
N LEU A 508 17.06 -13.66 14.33
CA LEU A 508 16.51 -12.93 13.17
C LEU A 508 16.83 -13.60 11.82
N TRP A 509 18.04 -14.16 11.66
CA TRP A 509 18.47 -14.87 10.44
C TRP A 509 17.96 -16.31 10.32
N ASP A 510 17.36 -16.86 11.38
CA ASP A 510 16.72 -18.18 11.37
C ASP A 510 15.26 -18.09 10.89
N HIS A 511 14.59 -16.94 11.09
CA HIS A 511 13.14 -16.81 10.93
C HIS A 511 12.61 -17.28 9.56
N ARG A 512 13.09 -16.71 8.45
CA ARG A 512 12.62 -17.04 7.09
C ARG A 512 12.94 -18.48 6.65
N PHE A 513 13.94 -19.11 7.27
CA PHE A 513 14.35 -20.48 6.93
C PHE A 513 13.47 -21.52 7.63
N TYR A 514 13.20 -21.35 8.93
CA TYR A 514 12.32 -22.26 9.67
C TYR A 514 10.83 -22.02 9.43
N ASP A 515 10.43 -20.80 9.10
CA ASP A 515 9.10 -20.48 8.56
C ASP A 515 8.78 -21.35 7.33
N ARG A 516 9.65 -21.32 6.30
CA ARG A 516 9.57 -22.19 5.13
C ARG A 516 9.54 -23.67 5.50
N LEU A 517 10.51 -24.15 6.31
CA LEU A 517 10.57 -25.57 6.68
C LEU A 517 9.31 -26.03 7.44
N MET A 518 8.68 -25.17 8.22
CA MET A 518 7.43 -25.48 8.91
C MET A 518 6.24 -25.57 7.95
N LEU A 519 6.16 -24.68 6.94
CA LEU A 519 5.14 -24.74 5.89
C LEU A 519 5.28 -26.02 5.04
N GLU A 520 6.51 -26.36 4.63
CA GLU A 520 6.81 -27.59 3.90
C GLU A 520 6.46 -28.84 4.72
N LYS A 521 6.88 -28.90 5.99
CA LYS A 521 6.75 -30.07 6.86
C LYS A 521 5.35 -30.30 7.42
N ASP A 522 4.73 -29.26 7.98
CA ASP A 522 3.48 -29.39 8.74
C ASP A 522 2.22 -29.19 7.88
N TYR A 523 2.37 -28.53 6.72
CA TYR A 523 1.26 -28.22 5.80
C TYR A 523 1.44 -28.87 4.42
N SER A 524 2.55 -29.58 4.17
CA SER A 524 2.86 -30.25 2.89
C SER A 524 2.84 -29.30 1.68
N LEU A 525 3.17 -28.03 1.90
CA LEU A 525 2.96 -26.96 0.92
C LEU A 525 4.25 -26.60 0.18
N ASP A 526 4.28 -26.91 -1.11
CA ASP A 526 5.31 -26.45 -2.05
C ASP A 526 4.76 -25.27 -2.88
N GLN A 527 5.26 -24.06 -2.60
CA GLN A 527 4.89 -22.84 -3.33
C GLN A 527 5.33 -22.89 -4.82
N GLN A 528 6.39 -23.63 -5.17
CA GLN A 528 6.80 -23.81 -6.57
C GLN A 528 5.81 -24.69 -7.33
N LEU A 529 5.24 -25.70 -6.67
CA LEU A 529 4.21 -26.57 -7.24
C LEU A 529 2.86 -25.82 -7.36
N ILE A 530 2.46 -25.05 -6.34
CA ILE A 530 1.24 -24.23 -6.39
C ILE A 530 1.30 -23.21 -7.54
N ALA A 531 2.47 -22.61 -7.79
CA ALA A 531 2.68 -21.68 -8.89
C ALA A 531 2.41 -22.29 -10.29
N GLU A 532 2.46 -23.62 -10.46
CA GLU A 532 2.11 -24.29 -11.72
C GLU A 532 0.62 -24.09 -12.11
N TRP A 533 -0.23 -23.69 -11.16
CA TRP A 533 -1.62 -23.28 -11.37
C TRP A 533 -1.85 -21.77 -11.50
N PHE A 534 -0.84 -20.90 -11.39
CA PHE A 534 -1.01 -19.45 -11.57
C PHE A 534 -0.10 -18.85 -12.65
N PRO A 535 -0.29 -19.22 -13.94
CA PRO A 535 0.30 -18.48 -15.06
C PRO A 535 -0.22 -17.03 -15.04
N LEU A 536 0.70 -16.07 -15.20
CA LEU A 536 0.42 -14.64 -15.07
C LEU A 536 -0.80 -14.20 -15.91
N GLN A 537 -0.82 -14.47 -17.21
CA GLN A 537 -1.88 -13.99 -18.11
C GLN A 537 -3.27 -14.52 -17.72
N THR A 538 -3.40 -15.82 -17.46
CA THR A 538 -4.69 -16.41 -17.07
C THR A 538 -5.13 -16.01 -15.67
N THR A 539 -4.19 -15.58 -14.82
CA THR A 539 -4.47 -15.00 -13.51
C THR A 539 -5.04 -13.58 -13.67
N ILE A 540 -4.44 -12.75 -14.54
CA ILE A 540 -4.96 -11.42 -14.91
C ILE A 540 -6.36 -11.54 -15.52
N GLU A 541 -6.57 -12.44 -16.48
CA GLU A 541 -7.90 -12.71 -17.08
C GLU A 541 -8.96 -13.00 -16.01
N GLY A 542 -8.61 -13.83 -15.01
CA GLY A 542 -9.50 -14.14 -13.89
C GLY A 542 -9.77 -12.95 -12.97
N MET A 543 -8.75 -12.14 -12.69
CA MET A 543 -8.84 -10.96 -11.82
C MET A 543 -9.65 -9.82 -12.46
N LEU A 544 -9.37 -9.48 -13.73
CA LEU A 544 -10.13 -8.47 -14.46
C LEU A 544 -11.62 -8.86 -14.52
N LYS A 545 -11.92 -10.14 -14.77
CA LYS A 545 -13.29 -10.66 -14.76
C LYS A 545 -14.01 -10.54 -13.41
N ILE A 546 -13.30 -10.61 -12.28
CA ILE A 546 -13.89 -10.34 -10.96
C ILE A 546 -14.35 -8.88 -10.88
N PHE A 547 -13.58 -7.94 -11.42
CA PHE A 547 -13.96 -6.53 -11.50
C PHE A 547 -15.07 -6.25 -12.53
N GLU A 548 -15.09 -6.95 -13.68
CA GLU A 548 -16.23 -6.91 -14.61
C GLU A 548 -17.53 -7.26 -13.87
N GLU A 549 -17.54 -8.37 -13.14
CA GLU A 549 -18.72 -8.89 -12.46
C GLU A 549 -19.15 -8.05 -11.25
N LEU A 550 -18.21 -7.65 -10.38
CA LEU A 550 -18.50 -6.87 -9.18
C LEU A 550 -18.78 -5.39 -9.47
N PHE A 551 -17.95 -4.73 -10.29
CA PHE A 551 -17.94 -3.28 -10.44
C PHE A 551 -18.59 -2.78 -11.72
N GLY A 552 -18.88 -3.68 -12.68
CA GLY A 552 -19.61 -3.34 -13.90
C GLY A 552 -18.73 -2.68 -14.92
N LEU A 553 -17.66 -3.39 -15.26
CA LEU A 553 -16.63 -2.95 -16.18
C LEU A 553 -16.53 -3.91 -17.37
N GLU A 554 -16.03 -3.45 -18.51
CA GLU A 554 -15.51 -4.30 -19.58
C GLU A 554 -14.08 -3.83 -19.93
N PHE A 555 -13.14 -4.78 -19.98
CA PHE A 555 -11.73 -4.51 -20.29
C PHE A 555 -11.41 -4.89 -21.73
N VAL A 556 -11.02 -3.90 -22.53
CA VAL A 556 -10.73 -4.06 -23.96
C VAL A 556 -9.25 -3.82 -24.22
N GLU A 557 -8.51 -4.91 -24.50
CA GLU A 557 -7.06 -4.89 -24.71
C GLU A 557 -6.69 -4.22 -26.05
N ILE A 558 -5.64 -3.40 -26.02
CA ILE A 558 -5.15 -2.60 -27.15
C ILE A 558 -3.83 -3.17 -27.65
N VAL A 559 -3.87 -3.86 -28.79
CA VAL A 559 -2.76 -4.63 -29.37
C VAL A 559 -2.65 -4.45 -30.88
N GLY A 560 -1.44 -4.56 -31.42
CA GLY A 560 -1.20 -4.49 -32.87
C GLY A 560 -1.74 -3.22 -33.52
N GLU A 561 -2.48 -3.35 -34.62
CA GLU A 561 -3.06 -2.23 -35.37
C GLU A 561 -4.01 -1.35 -34.52
N ASP A 562 -4.68 -1.91 -33.51
CA ASP A 562 -5.54 -1.15 -32.60
C ASP A 562 -4.72 -0.06 -31.87
N ARG A 563 -3.46 -0.33 -31.48
CA ARG A 563 -2.57 0.67 -30.85
C ARG A 563 -2.30 1.85 -31.79
N ALA A 564 -1.87 1.57 -33.02
CA ALA A 564 -1.56 2.59 -34.01
C ALA A 564 -2.80 3.42 -34.41
N SER A 565 -3.99 2.82 -34.35
CA SER A 565 -5.26 3.51 -34.63
C SER A 565 -5.73 4.48 -33.52
N LEU A 566 -5.26 4.28 -32.29
CA LEU A 566 -5.61 5.10 -31.13
C LEU A 566 -4.50 6.09 -30.72
N ALA A 567 -3.25 5.84 -31.13
CA ALA A 567 -2.13 6.74 -30.87
C ALA A 567 -2.30 8.10 -31.58
N PRO A 568 -2.22 9.24 -30.87
CA PRO A 568 -2.31 10.58 -31.48
C PRO A 568 -1.29 10.85 -32.58
N THR A 569 -0.15 10.15 -32.56
CA THR A 569 0.95 10.24 -33.54
C THR A 569 0.79 9.29 -34.72
N GLY A 570 -0.15 8.33 -34.66
CA GLY A 570 -0.27 7.21 -35.59
C GLY A 570 0.75 6.08 -35.40
N GLN A 571 1.65 6.15 -34.41
CA GLN A 571 2.61 5.09 -34.09
C GLN A 571 2.15 4.34 -32.83
N GLY A 572 1.91 3.03 -32.93
CA GLY A 572 1.34 2.23 -31.84
C GLY A 572 2.24 2.06 -30.60
N ASP A 573 3.54 2.33 -30.73
CA ASP A 573 4.50 2.23 -29.63
C ASP A 573 4.63 3.55 -28.86
N ASP A 574 4.24 4.69 -29.45
CA ASP A 574 4.29 6.01 -28.79
C ASP A 574 3.34 6.13 -27.59
N ILE A 575 2.40 5.19 -27.42
CA ILE A 575 1.46 5.14 -26.29
C ILE A 575 1.91 4.19 -25.16
N VAL A 576 3.12 3.65 -25.22
CA VAL A 576 3.77 2.85 -24.15
C VAL A 576 5.23 3.24 -23.96
N TRP A 577 5.77 3.02 -22.76
CA TRP A 577 7.20 3.28 -22.45
C TRP A 577 8.11 2.05 -22.63
N HIS A 578 7.54 0.86 -22.87
CA HIS A 578 8.29 -0.39 -23.07
C HIS A 578 7.44 -1.43 -23.82
N GLU A 579 8.06 -2.30 -24.62
CA GLU A 579 7.35 -3.29 -25.46
C GLU A 579 6.48 -4.28 -24.68
N ASP A 580 6.95 -4.71 -23.49
CA ASP A 580 6.22 -5.63 -22.59
C ASP A 580 4.90 -5.06 -22.03
N VAL A 581 4.65 -3.75 -22.14
CA VAL A 581 3.52 -3.09 -21.46
C VAL A 581 2.20 -3.46 -22.13
N GLN A 582 1.28 -4.04 -21.36
CA GLN A 582 -0.11 -4.25 -21.78
C GLN A 582 -0.92 -2.97 -21.54
N VAL A 583 -1.90 -2.70 -22.40
CA VAL A 583 -2.77 -1.53 -22.30
C VAL A 583 -4.21 -1.96 -22.54
N TYR A 584 -5.11 -1.53 -21.66
CA TYR A 584 -6.55 -1.78 -21.75
C TYR A 584 -7.30 -0.46 -21.75
N SER A 585 -8.24 -0.31 -22.69
CA SER A 585 -9.32 0.67 -22.53
C SER A 585 -10.39 0.06 -21.62
N VAL A 586 -10.79 0.81 -20.59
CA VAL A 586 -11.73 0.37 -19.57
C VAL A 586 -13.05 1.10 -19.76
N TRP A 587 -14.13 0.34 -19.72
CA TRP A 587 -15.49 0.81 -19.99
C TRP A 587 -16.42 0.35 -18.89
N ASN A 588 -17.58 0.99 -18.76
CA ASN A 588 -18.72 0.50 -18.00
C ASN A 588 -19.43 -0.63 -18.79
N ASP A 589 -20.07 -1.58 -18.10
CA ASP A 589 -20.97 -2.54 -18.74
C ASP A 589 -22.31 -1.89 -19.19
N GLU A 590 -23.17 -2.63 -19.89
CA GLU A 590 -24.49 -2.14 -20.35
C GLU A 590 -25.40 -1.69 -19.18
N GLY A 591 -25.29 -2.31 -18.00
CA GLY A 591 -26.03 -1.92 -16.80
C GLY A 591 -25.50 -0.62 -16.17
N GLU A 592 -24.20 -0.39 -16.28
CA GLU A 592 -23.51 0.86 -15.91
C GLU A 592 -23.51 1.91 -17.04
N GLY A 593 -24.26 1.67 -18.13
CA GLY A 593 -24.52 2.63 -19.20
C GLY A 593 -23.46 2.75 -20.29
N SER A 594 -22.54 1.79 -20.42
CA SER A 594 -21.54 1.68 -21.51
C SER A 594 -20.62 2.90 -21.72
N GLY A 595 -20.51 3.79 -20.74
CA GLY A 595 -19.58 4.92 -20.77
C GLY A 595 -18.12 4.48 -20.69
N PHE A 596 -17.22 5.28 -21.26
CA PHE A 596 -15.78 5.10 -21.05
C PHE A 596 -15.41 5.38 -19.58
N VAL A 597 -14.38 4.70 -19.06
CA VAL A 597 -13.91 4.84 -17.67
C VAL A 597 -12.48 5.38 -17.63
N GLY A 598 -11.57 4.80 -18.43
CA GLY A 598 -10.16 5.24 -18.45
C GLY A 598 -9.23 4.21 -19.08
N TYR A 599 -7.93 4.34 -18.83
CA TYR A 599 -6.90 3.43 -19.31
C TYR A 599 -6.16 2.70 -18.18
N LEU A 600 -6.02 1.39 -18.31
CA LEU A 600 -5.21 0.54 -17.42
C LEU A 600 -3.97 0.05 -18.17
N TYR A 601 -2.80 0.36 -17.64
CA TYR A 601 -1.51 -0.11 -18.12
C TYR A 601 -0.95 -1.16 -17.16
N LEU A 602 -0.38 -2.26 -17.68
CA LEU A 602 0.29 -3.29 -16.88
C LEU A 602 1.76 -3.45 -17.34
N ASP A 603 2.71 -3.07 -16.48
CA ASP A 603 4.15 -3.24 -16.66
C ASP A 603 4.69 -4.23 -15.62
N LEU A 604 4.72 -5.52 -15.98
CA LEU A 604 4.70 -6.62 -15.01
C LEU A 604 6.04 -7.31 -14.76
N PHE A 605 7.08 -6.98 -15.53
CA PHE A 605 8.36 -7.69 -15.54
C PHE A 605 9.55 -6.81 -15.12
N PRO A 606 10.59 -7.36 -14.47
CA PRO A 606 11.79 -6.61 -14.12
C PRO A 606 12.66 -6.32 -15.35
N ARG A 607 13.33 -5.17 -15.33
CA ARG A 607 14.38 -4.73 -16.27
C ARG A 607 15.28 -3.70 -15.59
N GLU A 608 16.44 -3.43 -16.17
CA GLU A 608 17.36 -2.39 -15.68
C GLU A 608 16.67 -1.01 -15.65
N GLY A 609 16.90 -0.23 -14.58
CA GLY A 609 16.34 1.11 -14.41
C GLY A 609 14.87 1.17 -13.98
N LYS A 610 14.17 0.05 -13.90
CA LYS A 610 12.77 -0.01 -13.44
C LYS A 610 12.68 -0.02 -11.90
N TYR A 611 11.65 0.61 -11.36
CA TYR A 611 11.24 0.56 -9.97
C TYR A 611 11.05 -0.90 -9.48
N GLY A 612 11.77 -1.28 -8.42
CA GLY A 612 11.96 -2.68 -8.01
C GLY A 612 10.89 -3.28 -7.08
N HIS A 613 9.87 -2.53 -6.68
CA HIS A 613 8.75 -3.02 -5.87
C HIS A 613 7.49 -3.23 -6.72
N ALA A 614 6.39 -3.62 -6.09
CA ALA A 614 5.05 -3.48 -6.65
C ALA A 614 4.52 -2.07 -6.32
N ALA A 615 3.76 -1.46 -7.23
CA ALA A 615 3.05 -0.20 -7.03
C ALA A 615 2.03 0.05 -8.16
N ASN A 616 1.02 0.89 -7.90
CA ASN A 616 0.16 1.51 -8.90
C ASN A 616 0.38 3.02 -8.97
N PHE A 617 0.52 3.58 -10.17
CA PHE A 617 0.74 5.00 -10.41
C PHE A 617 -0.40 5.63 -11.21
N ASN A 618 -0.92 6.78 -10.76
CA ASN A 618 -1.78 7.62 -11.60
C ASN A 618 -0.91 8.30 -12.67
N LEU A 619 -1.21 8.06 -13.95
CA LEU A 619 -0.54 8.71 -15.09
C LEU A 619 -1.26 10.00 -15.50
N GLN A 620 -2.60 10.02 -15.41
CA GLN A 620 -3.43 11.20 -15.63
C GLN A 620 -4.63 11.14 -14.67
N PRO A 621 -4.95 12.21 -13.91
CA PRO A 621 -6.10 12.23 -13.02
C PRO A 621 -7.42 12.45 -13.79
N GLY A 622 -8.51 11.88 -13.27
CA GLY A 622 -9.87 12.16 -13.75
C GLY A 622 -10.56 13.27 -12.96
N PHE A 623 -11.10 14.27 -13.65
CA PHE A 623 -11.71 15.45 -13.05
C PHE A 623 -12.83 16.01 -13.96
N ILE A 624 -13.51 17.07 -13.52
CA ILE A 624 -14.47 17.82 -14.34
C ILE A 624 -13.77 19.07 -14.92
N ASP A 625 -13.83 19.25 -16.23
CA ASP A 625 -13.17 20.35 -16.93
C ASP A 625 -13.96 21.68 -16.90
N GLN A 626 -13.42 22.72 -17.54
CA GLN A 626 -13.99 24.07 -17.53
C GLN A 626 -15.37 24.15 -18.24
N ASP A 627 -15.63 23.24 -19.19
CA ASP A 627 -16.89 23.14 -19.93
C ASP A 627 -17.89 22.18 -19.23
N GLY A 628 -17.49 21.55 -18.12
CA GLY A 628 -18.28 20.60 -17.35
C GLY A 628 -18.22 19.15 -17.84
N ASN A 629 -17.31 18.82 -18.76
CA ASN A 629 -17.14 17.44 -19.23
C ASN A 629 -16.22 16.65 -18.28
N ARG A 630 -16.30 15.32 -18.35
CA ARG A 630 -15.42 14.42 -17.60
C ARG A 630 -14.11 14.18 -18.37
N ARG A 631 -12.97 14.49 -17.75
CA ARG A 631 -11.66 13.99 -18.14
C ARG A 631 -11.46 12.59 -17.55
N PHE A 632 -11.02 11.62 -18.35
CA PHE A 632 -10.88 10.22 -17.94
C PHE A 632 -9.43 9.91 -17.51
N PRO A 633 -9.22 9.14 -16.42
CA PRO A 633 -7.90 8.82 -15.91
C PRO A 633 -7.14 7.81 -16.77
N ALA A 634 -5.84 7.73 -16.51
CA ALA A 634 -4.97 6.64 -16.93
C ALA A 634 -4.11 6.22 -15.74
N THR A 635 -3.94 4.91 -15.53
CA THR A 635 -3.21 4.35 -14.39
C THR A 635 -2.29 3.20 -14.80
N ALA A 636 -1.18 3.03 -14.10
CA ALA A 636 -0.13 2.06 -14.42
C ALA A 636 0.22 1.16 -13.24
N LEU A 637 -0.05 -0.13 -13.41
CA LEU A 637 0.48 -1.20 -12.57
C LEU A 637 1.96 -1.43 -12.89
N VAL A 638 2.81 -1.39 -11.87
CA VAL A 638 4.24 -1.66 -11.98
C VAL A 638 4.58 -2.81 -11.05
N CYS A 639 4.92 -3.96 -11.61
CA CYS A 639 5.28 -5.18 -10.89
C CYS A 639 6.56 -5.82 -11.46
N ASN A 640 7.14 -6.78 -10.74
CA ASN A 640 8.45 -7.36 -11.05
C ASN A 640 8.44 -8.91 -11.05
N PHE A 641 7.42 -9.52 -11.66
CA PHE A 641 7.29 -10.97 -11.78
C PHE A 641 8.28 -11.56 -12.80
N THR A 642 8.69 -12.83 -12.63
CA THR A 642 9.67 -13.48 -13.53
C THR A 642 9.18 -13.51 -14.98
N LYS A 643 10.00 -13.06 -15.93
CA LYS A 643 9.67 -13.11 -17.37
C LYS A 643 9.41 -14.55 -17.86
N PRO A 644 8.47 -14.76 -18.80
CA PRO A 644 8.23 -16.06 -19.40
C PRO A 644 9.47 -16.59 -20.13
N GLN A 645 9.62 -17.91 -20.16
CA GLN A 645 10.67 -18.65 -20.82
C GLN A 645 10.08 -19.48 -21.99
N PRO A 646 10.86 -19.83 -23.04
CA PRO A 646 10.35 -20.53 -24.21
C PRO A 646 9.60 -21.85 -23.93
N LYS A 647 9.91 -22.52 -22.81
CA LYS A 647 9.27 -23.77 -22.37
C LYS A 647 8.35 -23.64 -21.13
N LYS A 648 8.32 -22.47 -20.48
CA LYS A 648 7.61 -22.27 -19.20
C LYS A 648 7.12 -20.81 -19.10
N PRO A 649 5.80 -20.54 -18.93
CA PRO A 649 5.31 -19.17 -18.83
C PRO A 649 5.75 -18.52 -17.50
N SER A 650 5.49 -17.22 -17.36
CA SER A 650 5.56 -16.56 -16.05
C SER A 650 4.55 -17.23 -15.10
N LEU A 651 5.04 -17.75 -13.98
CA LEU A 651 4.24 -18.43 -12.95
C LEU A 651 4.35 -17.63 -11.65
N LEU A 652 3.20 -17.35 -11.02
CA LEU A 652 3.12 -16.61 -9.77
C LEU A 652 3.03 -17.57 -8.58
N LYS A 653 3.85 -17.34 -7.56
CA LYS A 653 3.63 -17.90 -6.21
C LYS A 653 2.38 -17.25 -5.61
N HIS A 654 1.81 -17.84 -4.56
CA HIS A 654 0.57 -17.31 -3.99
C HIS A 654 0.71 -15.88 -3.41
N ASP A 655 1.86 -15.55 -2.82
CA ASP A 655 2.19 -14.18 -2.40
C ASP A 655 2.24 -13.20 -3.58
N GLU A 656 2.74 -13.63 -4.74
CA GLU A 656 2.77 -12.83 -5.97
C GLU A 656 1.37 -12.65 -6.60
N VAL A 657 0.47 -13.64 -6.43
CA VAL A 657 -0.96 -13.52 -6.79
C VAL A 657 -1.69 -12.53 -5.89
N VAL A 658 -1.43 -12.55 -4.58
CA VAL A 658 -1.99 -11.57 -3.61
C VAL A 658 -1.51 -10.16 -3.97
N THR A 659 -0.20 -9.97 -4.20
CA THR A 659 0.37 -8.67 -4.61
C THR A 659 -0.26 -8.14 -5.91
N LEU A 660 -0.41 -8.98 -6.94
CA LEU A 660 -1.06 -8.56 -8.19
C LEU A 660 -2.48 -8.03 -7.97
N PHE A 661 -3.25 -8.65 -7.09
CA PHE A 661 -4.64 -8.23 -6.83
C PHE A 661 -4.74 -7.02 -5.88
N HIS A 662 -3.79 -6.87 -4.95
CA HIS A 662 -3.63 -5.67 -4.13
C HIS A 662 -3.42 -4.43 -5.02
N GLU A 663 -2.41 -4.46 -5.90
CA GLU A 663 -2.11 -3.33 -6.79
C GLU A 663 -3.26 -3.06 -7.77
N LEU A 664 -3.91 -4.10 -8.29
CA LEU A 664 -5.10 -3.92 -9.14
C LEU A 664 -6.24 -3.26 -8.37
N GLY A 665 -6.33 -3.44 -7.05
CA GLY A 665 -7.23 -2.68 -6.19
C GLY A 665 -6.97 -1.16 -6.24
N HIS A 666 -5.71 -0.74 -6.19
CA HIS A 666 -5.31 0.66 -6.36
C HIS A 666 -5.62 1.19 -7.76
N GLY A 667 -5.29 0.42 -8.81
CA GLY A 667 -5.58 0.79 -10.20
C GLY A 667 -7.08 0.92 -10.48
N ILE A 668 -7.90 0.03 -9.91
CA ILE A 668 -9.37 0.11 -10.02
C ILE A 668 -9.94 1.29 -9.22
N HIS A 669 -9.38 1.62 -8.05
CA HIS A 669 -9.75 2.80 -7.27
C HIS A 669 -9.50 4.10 -8.06
N ASP A 670 -8.37 4.19 -8.76
CA ASP A 670 -8.02 5.28 -9.66
C ASP A 670 -9.04 5.39 -10.82
N LEU A 671 -9.21 4.31 -11.58
CA LEU A 671 -10.11 4.25 -12.74
C LEU A 671 -11.55 4.68 -12.44
N VAL A 672 -12.16 4.18 -11.37
CA VAL A 672 -13.59 4.45 -11.09
C VAL A 672 -13.84 5.74 -10.33
N SER A 673 -12.82 6.41 -9.79
CA SER A 673 -12.96 7.65 -9.02
C SER A 673 -13.72 8.73 -9.78
N ARG A 674 -14.65 9.44 -9.10
CA ARG A 674 -15.50 10.49 -9.67
C ARG A 674 -15.49 11.78 -8.85
N THR A 675 -14.37 12.47 -8.92
CA THR A 675 -14.16 13.80 -8.31
C THR A 675 -14.37 14.94 -9.31
N ILE A 676 -14.66 16.13 -8.79
CA ILE A 676 -14.64 17.39 -9.55
C ILE A 676 -13.19 17.83 -9.81
N TYR A 677 -12.30 17.61 -8.84
CA TYR A 677 -10.91 18.07 -8.86
C TYR A 677 -9.88 16.91 -8.87
N SER A 678 -8.73 17.13 -9.53
CA SER A 678 -7.59 16.22 -9.56
C SER A 678 -6.98 16.00 -8.16
N ARG A 679 -7.00 17.04 -7.33
CA ARG A 679 -6.55 17.10 -5.93
C ARG A 679 -7.08 15.97 -5.03
N PHE A 680 -8.22 15.39 -5.40
CA PHE A 680 -8.90 14.30 -4.69
C PHE A 680 -9.04 13.02 -5.53
N HIS A 681 -8.49 12.97 -6.74
CA HIS A 681 -8.68 11.85 -7.64
C HIS A 681 -7.99 10.56 -7.16
N GLY A 682 -8.62 9.42 -7.44
CA GLY A 682 -8.02 8.10 -7.24
C GLY A 682 -7.64 7.84 -5.79
N THR A 683 -6.43 7.32 -5.60
CA THR A 683 -5.89 6.96 -4.28
C THR A 683 -5.49 8.16 -3.41
N SER A 684 -5.84 9.41 -3.78
CA SER A 684 -5.57 10.67 -3.05
C SER A 684 -6.39 10.84 -1.75
N THR A 685 -6.45 9.78 -0.96
CA THR A 685 -7.10 9.64 0.35
C THR A 685 -6.09 9.79 1.49
N VAL A 686 -6.56 9.84 2.74
CA VAL A 686 -5.68 9.83 3.92
C VAL A 686 -4.84 8.53 4.02
N ARG A 687 -3.59 8.67 4.45
CA ARG A 687 -2.57 7.59 4.42
C ARG A 687 -2.89 6.38 5.32
N ASP A 688 -3.80 6.50 6.28
CA ASP A 688 -4.28 5.40 7.12
C ASP A 688 -5.64 4.82 6.67
N PHE A 689 -6.10 5.24 5.48
CA PHE A 689 -7.20 4.63 4.72
C PHE A 689 -6.75 4.03 3.38
N VAL A 690 -5.74 4.59 2.73
CA VAL A 690 -5.43 4.32 1.31
C VAL A 690 -5.21 2.85 0.96
N GLU A 691 -4.71 2.03 1.89
CA GLU A 691 -4.51 0.58 1.69
C GLU A 691 -5.75 -0.27 2.00
N ALA A 692 -6.81 0.31 2.60
CA ALA A 692 -7.99 -0.45 2.95
C ALA A 692 -8.76 -0.97 1.71
N PRO A 693 -8.85 -0.22 0.59
CA PRO A 693 -9.43 -0.74 -0.65
C PRO A 693 -8.67 -1.90 -1.29
N SER A 694 -7.33 -1.86 -1.29
CA SER A 694 -6.47 -2.91 -1.87
C SER A 694 -6.43 -4.16 -0.99
N GLN A 695 -6.19 -3.99 0.32
CA GLN A 695 -6.20 -5.08 1.30
C GLN A 695 -7.56 -5.80 1.41
N MET A 696 -8.67 -5.11 1.12
CA MET A 696 -9.99 -5.78 1.12
C MET A 696 -10.04 -6.84 0.02
N LEU A 697 -9.52 -6.52 -1.16
CA LEU A 697 -9.55 -7.37 -2.34
C LEU A 697 -8.64 -8.59 -2.20
N GLU A 698 -7.53 -8.51 -1.46
CA GLU A 698 -6.66 -9.67 -1.13
C GLU A 698 -7.43 -10.89 -0.60
N ASN A 699 -8.57 -10.68 0.07
CA ASN A 699 -9.41 -11.77 0.59
C ASN A 699 -10.02 -12.67 -0.50
N TRP A 700 -10.11 -12.24 -1.76
CA TRP A 700 -10.47 -13.12 -2.88
C TRP A 700 -9.35 -14.14 -3.13
N CYS A 701 -8.08 -13.73 -3.05
CA CYS A 701 -6.94 -14.65 -3.14
C CYS A 701 -6.87 -15.68 -2.00
N TRP A 702 -7.67 -15.50 -0.93
CA TRP A 702 -7.84 -16.46 0.17
C TRP A 702 -9.19 -17.19 0.16
N THR A 703 -10.05 -16.93 -0.82
CA THR A 703 -11.40 -17.52 -0.89
C THR A 703 -11.40 -18.80 -1.76
N PRO A 704 -11.92 -19.97 -1.29
CA PRO A 704 -11.79 -21.25 -2.00
C PRO A 704 -12.32 -21.23 -3.44
N SER A 705 -13.50 -20.65 -3.66
CA SER A 705 -14.12 -20.55 -4.99
C SER A 705 -13.34 -19.65 -5.95
N GLN A 706 -12.59 -18.68 -5.42
CA GLN A 706 -11.85 -17.70 -6.21
C GLN A 706 -10.42 -18.17 -6.51
N LEU A 707 -9.74 -18.79 -5.54
CA LEU A 707 -8.54 -19.60 -5.82
C LEU A 707 -8.81 -20.62 -6.94
N ARG A 708 -9.97 -21.29 -6.90
CA ARG A 708 -10.42 -22.20 -7.95
C ARG A 708 -10.67 -21.51 -9.31
N SER A 709 -11.25 -20.30 -9.34
CA SER A 709 -11.57 -19.58 -10.58
C SER A 709 -10.33 -18.96 -11.25
N LEU A 710 -9.43 -18.39 -10.43
CA LEU A 710 -8.13 -17.83 -10.85
C LEU A 710 -7.14 -18.91 -11.31
N SER A 711 -7.15 -20.10 -10.70
CA SER A 711 -6.20 -21.16 -11.04
C SER A 711 -6.38 -21.69 -12.47
N ARG A 712 -5.28 -21.86 -13.23
CA ARG A 712 -5.24 -22.66 -14.45
C ARG A 712 -3.86 -23.30 -14.66
N HIS A 713 -3.76 -24.63 -14.70
CA HIS A 713 -2.47 -25.31 -14.79
C HIS A 713 -1.75 -25.03 -16.11
N TYR A 714 -0.49 -24.58 -16.06
CA TYR A 714 0.23 -24.09 -17.24
C TYR A 714 0.40 -25.13 -18.36
N SER A 715 0.50 -26.42 -18.00
CA SER A 715 0.55 -27.54 -18.95
C SER A 715 -0.73 -27.74 -19.78
N THR A 716 -1.79 -26.97 -19.53
CA THR A 716 -3.06 -27.00 -20.29
C THR A 716 -3.17 -25.88 -21.31
N LEU A 717 -2.22 -24.92 -21.31
CA LEU A 717 -2.23 -23.78 -22.23
C LEU A 717 -1.71 -24.14 -23.63
N SER A 718 -0.69 -25.02 -23.72
CA SER A 718 -0.14 -25.48 -24.99
C SER A 718 0.48 -26.89 -24.92
N PRO A 719 0.61 -27.61 -26.06
CA PRO A 719 1.32 -28.90 -26.12
C PRO A 719 2.79 -28.82 -25.70
N GLU A 720 3.46 -27.69 -25.95
CA GLU A 720 4.87 -27.46 -25.64
C GLU A 720 5.08 -27.33 -24.13
N TYR A 721 4.18 -26.62 -23.44
CA TYR A 721 4.16 -26.55 -21.98
C TYR A 721 3.80 -27.89 -21.34
N LEU A 722 2.93 -28.69 -21.98
CA LEU A 722 2.66 -30.06 -21.53
C LEU A 722 3.91 -30.95 -21.64
N ALA A 723 4.64 -30.88 -22.76
CA ALA A 723 5.90 -31.61 -22.93
C ALA A 723 6.96 -31.15 -21.92
N SER A 724 7.14 -29.84 -21.73
CA SER A 724 8.10 -29.32 -20.73
C SER A 724 7.75 -29.71 -19.29
N TRP A 725 6.46 -29.78 -18.95
CA TRP A 725 6.02 -30.29 -17.65
C TRP A 725 6.36 -31.78 -17.49
N GLN A 726 6.10 -32.59 -18.51
CA GLN A 726 6.44 -34.02 -18.50
C GLN A 726 7.94 -34.28 -18.41
N GLU A 727 8.79 -33.46 -19.04
CA GLU A 727 10.25 -33.47 -18.86
C GLU A 727 10.64 -33.16 -17.39
N ALA A 728 10.09 -32.09 -16.81
CA ALA A 728 10.40 -31.67 -15.44
C ALA A 728 9.90 -32.65 -14.36
N GLN A 729 8.78 -33.33 -14.60
CA GLN A 729 8.28 -34.35 -13.66
C GLN A 729 9.13 -35.64 -13.69
N GLN A 730 9.75 -35.98 -14.83
CA GLN A 730 10.65 -37.14 -14.92
C GLN A 730 11.93 -36.96 -14.10
N SER A 731 12.51 -35.75 -14.10
CA SER A 731 13.69 -35.43 -13.29
C SER A 731 13.37 -35.34 -11.79
N ARG A 732 12.29 -34.62 -11.41
CA ARG A 732 11.83 -34.51 -10.01
C ARG A 732 11.51 -35.88 -9.39
N SER A 733 10.87 -36.79 -10.13
CA SER A 733 10.32 -38.03 -9.59
C SER A 733 11.31 -39.22 -9.55
N GLY A 734 12.59 -38.99 -9.84
CA GLY A 734 13.61 -40.05 -9.87
C GLY A 734 13.28 -41.18 -10.86
N GLY A 735 12.67 -40.85 -12.01
CA GLY A 735 12.24 -41.81 -13.02
C GLY A 735 10.90 -42.51 -12.78
N LYS A 736 10.17 -42.22 -11.69
CA LYS A 736 8.77 -42.66 -11.54
C LYS A 736 7.85 -41.70 -12.30
N THR A 737 7.14 -42.16 -13.33
CA THR A 737 6.21 -41.30 -14.07
C THR A 737 4.96 -40.97 -13.23
N ALA A 738 4.65 -39.67 -13.11
CA ALA A 738 3.38 -39.22 -12.55
C ALA A 738 2.20 -39.76 -13.37
N THR A 739 1.10 -40.14 -12.71
CA THR A 739 -0.02 -40.85 -13.33
C THR A 739 -0.98 -39.92 -14.08
N GLY A 740 -0.52 -39.40 -15.22
CA GLY A 740 -1.31 -38.55 -16.12
C GLY A 740 -0.98 -37.05 -16.03
N PRO A 741 -1.61 -36.22 -16.88
CA PRO A 741 -1.52 -34.77 -16.78
C PRO A 741 -2.25 -34.27 -15.52
N PRO A 742 -1.85 -33.11 -14.96
CA PRO A 742 -2.47 -32.53 -13.78
C PRO A 742 -3.84 -31.94 -14.10
N SER A 743 -4.63 -31.65 -13.07
CA SER A 743 -5.95 -31.04 -13.23
C SER A 743 -5.84 -29.59 -13.72
N GLU A 744 -6.68 -29.20 -14.68
CA GLU A 744 -6.67 -27.83 -15.22
C GLU A 744 -6.90 -26.77 -14.14
N ARG A 745 -7.73 -27.06 -13.13
CA ARG A 745 -7.92 -26.21 -11.94
C ARG A 745 -7.20 -26.83 -10.75
N ILE A 746 -6.79 -26.00 -9.79
CA ILE A 746 -6.08 -26.45 -8.59
C ILE A 746 -6.96 -27.41 -7.75
N PRO A 747 -6.44 -28.52 -7.19
CA PRO A 747 -7.24 -29.48 -6.40
C PRO A 747 -7.84 -28.85 -5.13
N ASP A 748 -8.97 -29.38 -4.64
CA ASP A 748 -9.61 -28.87 -3.41
C ASP A 748 -8.72 -29.06 -2.17
N ASP A 749 -8.00 -30.19 -2.07
CA ASP A 749 -7.05 -30.46 -0.99
C ASP A 749 -5.85 -29.51 -0.99
N VAL A 750 -5.40 -29.05 -2.16
CA VAL A 750 -4.36 -28.03 -2.29
C VAL A 750 -4.88 -26.65 -1.87
N ILE A 751 -6.14 -26.31 -2.19
CA ILE A 751 -6.80 -25.09 -1.69
C ILE A 751 -6.95 -25.15 -0.17
N GLU A 752 -7.42 -26.26 0.39
CA GLU A 752 -7.60 -26.44 1.84
C GLU A 752 -6.28 -26.31 2.59
N ASN A 753 -5.19 -26.89 2.07
CA ASN A 753 -3.86 -26.74 2.66
C ASN A 753 -3.32 -25.30 2.54
N LEU A 754 -3.51 -24.63 1.39
CA LEU A 754 -3.12 -23.24 1.21
C LEU A 754 -3.87 -22.28 2.15
N ILE A 755 -5.19 -22.42 2.27
CA ILE A 755 -5.99 -21.59 3.18
C ILE A 755 -5.63 -21.87 4.65
N ARG A 756 -5.30 -23.12 5.00
CA ARG A 756 -4.75 -23.45 6.33
C ARG A 756 -3.40 -22.80 6.63
N THR A 757 -2.69 -22.27 5.63
CA THR A 757 -1.47 -21.46 5.82
C THR A 757 -1.69 -19.95 5.94
N LYS A 758 -2.91 -19.42 5.71
CA LYS A 758 -3.19 -17.97 5.80
C LYS A 758 -2.71 -17.36 7.12
N HIS A 759 -2.96 -18.07 8.23
CA HIS A 759 -2.69 -17.60 9.59
C HIS A 759 -1.50 -18.32 10.24
N VAL A 760 -0.50 -18.71 9.46
CA VAL A 760 0.72 -19.36 9.98
C VAL A 760 1.81 -18.32 10.18
N ASN A 761 2.33 -18.24 11.41
CA ASN A 761 3.26 -17.18 11.86
C ASN A 761 2.68 -15.75 11.74
N ASP A 762 1.35 -15.65 11.75
CA ASP A 762 0.62 -14.40 11.54
C ASP A 762 0.82 -13.45 12.73
N ALA A 763 0.97 -13.98 13.95
CA ALA A 763 1.26 -13.15 15.10
C ALA A 763 2.69 -12.60 15.08
N LEU A 764 3.68 -13.39 14.65
CA LEU A 764 5.05 -12.91 14.42
C LEU A 764 5.14 -11.90 13.28
N PHE A 765 4.40 -12.10 12.18
CA PHE A 765 4.31 -11.13 11.09
C PHE A 765 3.73 -9.80 11.59
N ASN A 766 2.57 -9.83 12.24
CA ASN A 766 1.92 -8.63 12.77
C ASN A 766 2.72 -7.97 13.92
N LEU A 767 3.44 -8.74 14.75
CA LEU A 767 4.39 -8.20 15.73
C LEU A 767 5.57 -7.48 15.04
N ARG A 768 6.04 -7.94 13.88
CA ARG A 768 7.06 -7.22 13.09
C ARG A 768 6.51 -5.91 12.51
N GLN A 769 5.24 -5.86 12.09
CA GLN A 769 4.59 -4.62 11.67
C GLN A 769 4.37 -3.65 12.84
N LEU A 770 3.94 -4.17 14.00
CA LEU A 770 3.84 -3.41 15.24
C LEU A 770 5.18 -2.80 15.67
N HIS A 771 6.29 -3.52 15.51
CA HIS A 771 7.62 -2.96 15.76
C HIS A 771 7.87 -1.68 14.95
N PHE A 772 7.56 -1.69 13.66
CA PHE A 772 7.73 -0.51 12.81
C PHE A 772 6.79 0.62 13.21
N GLY A 773 5.50 0.35 13.45
CA GLY A 773 4.54 1.37 13.89
C GLY A 773 4.88 1.98 15.25
N ILE A 774 5.31 1.16 16.22
CA ILE A 774 5.69 1.62 17.56
C ILE A 774 7.04 2.36 17.53
N PHE A 775 7.99 1.97 16.67
CA PHE A 775 9.22 2.74 16.46
C PHE A 775 8.94 4.11 15.82
N ASP A 776 8.11 4.16 14.77
CA ASP A 776 7.69 5.39 14.09
C ASP A 776 7.01 6.38 15.05
N MET A 777 6.11 5.91 15.91
CA MET A 777 5.51 6.73 16.97
C MET A 777 6.56 7.15 18.01
N ALA A 778 7.40 6.23 18.52
CA ALA A 778 8.37 6.52 19.58
C ALA A 778 9.43 7.57 19.20
N ILE A 779 9.76 7.71 17.91
CA ILE A 779 10.70 8.74 17.43
C ILE A 779 10.02 10.07 17.05
N HIS A 780 8.73 10.05 16.70
CA HIS A 780 7.96 11.24 16.30
C HIS A 780 7.05 11.82 17.41
N GLU A 781 6.91 11.13 18.55
CA GLU A 781 6.15 11.57 19.72
C GLU A 781 7.02 11.88 20.98
N PRO A 782 8.18 12.57 20.88
CA PRO A 782 8.96 12.94 22.06
C PRO A 782 8.22 13.97 22.92
N LYS A 783 8.40 13.88 24.25
CA LYS A 783 7.75 14.78 25.21
C LYS A 783 8.31 16.20 25.12
N SER A 784 9.61 16.32 24.89
CA SER A 784 10.32 17.57 24.64
C SER A 784 11.38 17.38 23.55
N HIS A 785 11.84 18.48 22.96
CA HIS A 785 12.88 18.45 21.93
C HIS A 785 14.18 17.79 22.41
N ALA A 786 14.56 18.06 23.67
CA ALA A 786 15.74 17.46 24.30
C ALA A 786 15.65 15.93 24.45
N ASP A 787 14.43 15.36 24.50
CA ASP A 787 14.26 13.90 24.55
C ASP A 787 14.61 13.25 23.20
N ILE A 788 14.32 13.90 22.06
CA ILE A 788 14.66 13.37 20.73
C ILE A 788 16.11 13.67 20.33
N GLU A 789 16.66 14.82 20.73
CA GLU A 789 18.11 15.09 20.61
C GLU A 789 18.94 14.00 21.33
N ALA A 790 18.46 13.51 22.47
CA ALA A 790 19.13 12.49 23.29
C ALA A 790 18.84 11.04 22.88
N LEU A 791 17.90 10.78 21.96
CA LEU A 791 17.41 9.42 21.69
C LEU A 791 18.44 8.60 20.87
N PRO A 792 18.87 7.40 21.33
CA PRO A 792 19.69 6.50 20.53
C PRO A 792 18.78 5.73 19.57
N LEU A 793 18.67 6.22 18.32
CA LEU A 793 17.67 5.75 17.35
C LEU A 793 17.87 4.27 16.96
N SER A 794 19.08 3.87 16.57
CA SER A 794 19.37 2.48 16.19
C SER A 794 19.24 1.50 17.37
N ALA A 795 19.71 1.83 18.57
CA ALA A 795 19.41 1.03 19.76
C ALA A 795 17.92 0.97 20.09
N THR A 796 17.15 2.02 19.82
CA THR A 796 15.70 2.04 20.05
C THR A 796 14.97 1.14 19.05
N TYR A 797 15.36 1.17 17.77
CA TYR A 797 14.91 0.23 16.73
C TYR A 797 15.23 -1.22 17.11
N ASN A 798 16.52 -1.53 17.36
CA ASN A 798 16.96 -2.88 17.70
C ASN A 798 16.29 -3.44 18.97
N ARG A 799 16.16 -2.61 20.02
CA ARG A 799 15.49 -2.98 21.27
C ARG A 799 13.99 -3.21 21.08
N LEU A 800 13.28 -2.29 20.42
CA LEU A 800 11.83 -2.45 20.20
C LEU A 800 11.53 -3.68 19.35
N ARG A 801 12.37 -3.97 18.33
CA ARG A 801 12.27 -5.23 17.56
C ARG A 801 12.36 -6.43 18.48
N GLN A 802 13.39 -6.54 19.32
CA GLN A 802 13.58 -7.68 20.23
C GLN A 802 12.42 -7.79 21.25
N GLU A 803 12.00 -6.67 21.85
CA GLU A 803 10.89 -6.60 22.83
C GLU A 803 9.51 -6.94 22.25
N ILE A 804 9.32 -6.85 20.94
CA ILE A 804 8.04 -7.06 20.27
C ILE A 804 8.02 -8.42 19.55
N THR A 805 9.04 -8.77 18.77
CA THR A 805 9.08 -10.03 18.01
C THR A 805 9.61 -11.21 18.81
N GLN A 806 10.25 -10.99 19.97
CA GLN A 806 10.89 -12.02 20.80
C GLN A 806 11.99 -12.83 20.07
N MET A 807 12.56 -12.28 18.99
CA MET A 807 13.68 -12.88 18.23
C MET A 807 15.01 -12.27 18.68
N ASP A 808 16.03 -13.11 18.92
CA ASP A 808 17.38 -12.63 19.24
C ASP A 808 18.08 -12.04 18.00
N GLY A 809 18.67 -10.86 18.11
CA GLY A 809 19.72 -10.39 17.20
C GLY A 809 21.14 -10.59 17.78
N PRO A 810 22.18 -10.05 17.11
CA PRO A 810 23.56 -9.97 17.60
C PRO A 810 23.72 -9.37 19.01
N GLU A 811 22.75 -8.62 19.53
CA GLU A 811 22.73 -8.20 20.94
C GLU A 811 22.83 -9.39 21.91
N ALA A 812 22.22 -10.53 21.57
CA ALA A 812 22.28 -11.78 22.34
C ALA A 812 23.65 -12.48 22.28
N LEU A 813 24.48 -12.10 21.30
CA LEU A 813 25.87 -12.53 21.13
C LEU A 813 26.87 -11.49 21.72
N GLY A 814 26.38 -10.44 22.37
CA GLY A 814 27.21 -9.41 23.02
C GLY A 814 27.58 -8.21 22.14
N ALA A 815 26.99 -8.04 20.95
CA ALA A 815 27.29 -6.92 20.05
C ALA A 815 26.75 -5.54 20.52
N GLY A 816 26.07 -5.48 21.67
CA GLY A 816 25.32 -4.29 22.11
C GLY A 816 24.06 -4.05 21.27
N SER A 817 23.44 -2.88 21.44
CA SER A 817 22.18 -2.52 20.75
C SER A 817 22.36 -1.68 19.48
N GLU A 818 23.57 -1.24 19.15
CA GLU A 818 23.90 -0.40 17.98
C GLU A 818 24.58 -1.22 16.86
N TRP A 819 24.27 -2.51 16.73
CA TRP A 819 24.95 -3.42 15.78
C TRP A 819 24.49 -3.29 14.32
N GLY A 820 23.34 -2.66 14.10
CA GLY A 820 22.70 -2.53 12.80
C GLY A 820 21.69 -1.39 12.81
N HIS A 821 21.44 -0.87 11.62
CA HIS A 821 20.80 0.42 11.38
C HIS A 821 19.63 0.25 10.40
N GLY A 822 18.71 -0.67 10.71
CA GLY A 822 17.56 -0.96 9.85
C GLY A 822 16.69 0.29 9.60
N GLU A 823 16.63 1.22 10.54
CA GLU A 823 15.99 2.54 10.36
C GLU A 823 16.65 3.38 9.26
N ALA A 824 17.96 3.29 9.08
CA ALA A 824 18.70 3.94 7.98
C ALA A 824 18.43 3.29 6.61
N THR A 825 17.81 2.10 6.58
CA THR A 825 17.29 1.44 5.36
C THR A 825 15.78 1.65 5.15
N PHE A 826 15.08 2.28 6.10
CA PHE A 826 13.61 2.26 6.16
C PHE A 826 12.97 3.45 5.43
N GLY A 827 12.94 3.37 4.09
CA GLY A 827 12.44 4.41 3.18
C GLY A 827 11.14 5.10 3.60
N HIS A 828 10.13 4.34 4.05
CA HIS A 828 8.84 4.87 4.51
C HIS A 828 8.94 6.04 5.49
N LEU A 829 9.84 5.95 6.47
CA LEU A 829 9.97 6.97 7.52
C LEU A 829 10.52 8.30 6.99
N ILE A 830 11.08 8.33 5.79
CA ILE A 830 11.58 9.54 5.13
C ILE A 830 10.67 9.94 3.96
N GLY A 831 10.25 8.97 3.13
CA GLY A 831 9.31 9.14 2.01
C GLY A 831 7.84 9.29 2.41
N GLY A 832 7.53 10.12 3.41
CA GLY A 832 6.17 10.61 3.69
C GLY A 832 5.23 9.72 4.51
N TYR A 833 5.65 8.55 4.99
CA TYR A 833 4.89 7.70 5.93
C TYR A 833 5.24 7.94 7.41
N ASP A 834 5.99 9.01 7.69
CA ASP A 834 6.35 9.50 9.02
C ASP A 834 5.14 9.77 9.93
N ALA A 835 5.22 9.27 11.17
CA ALA A 835 4.12 9.17 12.14
C ALA A 835 2.83 8.63 11.49
N GLY A 836 2.98 7.56 10.71
CA GLY A 836 2.00 7.07 9.75
C GLY A 836 2.15 5.62 9.35
N TYR A 837 3.21 4.91 9.77
CA TYR A 837 3.39 3.50 9.41
C TYR A 837 2.33 2.58 10.04
N TYR A 838 1.69 3.03 11.13
CA TYR A 838 0.48 2.39 11.68
C TYR A 838 -0.64 2.22 10.65
N GLY A 839 -0.65 3.06 9.60
CA GLY A 839 -1.67 3.11 8.55
C GLY A 839 -1.87 1.78 7.83
N TYR A 840 -0.83 0.96 7.69
CA TYR A 840 -0.93 -0.39 7.12
C TYR A 840 -1.80 -1.32 7.97
N LEU A 841 -1.70 -1.23 9.30
CA LEU A 841 -2.45 -2.07 10.25
C LEU A 841 -3.87 -1.53 10.50
N SER A 842 -4.07 -0.21 10.54
CA SER A 842 -5.43 0.37 10.63
C SER A 842 -6.23 0.16 9.34
N SER A 843 -5.59 0.28 8.17
CA SER A 843 -6.20 -0.10 6.90
C SER A 843 -6.63 -1.56 6.90
N GLN A 844 -5.83 -2.46 7.51
CA GLN A 844 -6.14 -3.88 7.58
C GLN A 844 -7.34 -4.18 8.49
N VAL A 845 -7.53 -3.40 9.56
CA VAL A 845 -8.78 -3.41 10.34
C VAL A 845 -9.98 -3.04 9.46
N TYR A 846 -9.91 -1.89 8.78
CA TYR A 846 -11.02 -1.37 7.98
C TYR A 846 -11.37 -2.30 6.81
N SER A 847 -10.36 -2.84 6.12
CA SER A 847 -10.53 -3.76 4.99
C SER A 847 -11.09 -5.11 5.40
N THR A 848 -10.65 -5.65 6.54
CA THR A 848 -11.19 -6.89 7.08
C THR A 848 -12.64 -6.70 7.52
N ASP A 849 -12.99 -5.57 8.14
CA ASP A 849 -14.39 -5.28 8.50
C ASP A 849 -15.29 -5.09 7.27
N MET A 850 -14.83 -4.38 6.24
CA MET A 850 -15.53 -4.30 4.95
C MET A 850 -15.76 -5.68 4.33
N PHE A 851 -14.73 -6.53 4.25
CA PHE A 851 -14.87 -7.86 3.68
C PHE A 851 -15.80 -8.75 4.52
N TYR A 852 -15.61 -8.83 5.84
CA TYR A 852 -16.39 -9.70 6.72
C TYR A 852 -17.83 -9.26 6.92
N THR A 853 -18.12 -7.96 6.90
CA THR A 853 -19.50 -7.44 7.03
C THR A 853 -20.27 -7.51 5.71
N VAL A 854 -19.61 -7.44 4.55
CA VAL A 854 -20.31 -7.22 3.26
C VAL A 854 -20.11 -8.33 2.22
N PHE A 855 -18.94 -8.97 2.17
CA PHE A 855 -18.58 -9.89 1.07
C PHE A 855 -18.31 -11.33 1.50
N LYS A 856 -18.00 -11.60 2.77
CA LYS A 856 -17.53 -12.92 3.25
C LYS A 856 -18.50 -14.09 3.00
N ASP A 857 -19.80 -13.84 2.96
CA ASP A 857 -20.84 -14.85 2.69
C ASP A 857 -21.10 -15.05 1.18
N ASP A 858 -20.94 -14.00 0.37
CA ASP A 858 -21.06 -14.03 -1.10
C ASP A 858 -20.03 -13.08 -1.76
N PRO A 859 -18.78 -13.56 -2.01
CA PRO A 859 -17.74 -12.72 -2.59
C PRO A 859 -17.97 -12.33 -4.06
N MET A 860 -19.04 -12.78 -4.71
CA MET A 860 -19.43 -12.32 -6.06
C MET A 860 -20.75 -11.53 -6.05
N ASN A 861 -21.16 -11.02 -4.89
CA ASN A 861 -22.39 -10.27 -4.77
C ASN A 861 -22.32 -8.93 -5.54
N LYS A 862 -22.87 -8.92 -6.76
CA LYS A 862 -22.81 -7.74 -7.65
C LYS A 862 -23.40 -6.48 -7.01
N ALA A 863 -24.50 -6.60 -6.26
CA ALA A 863 -25.12 -5.46 -5.60
C ALA A 863 -24.22 -4.86 -4.50
N ALA A 864 -23.50 -5.70 -3.75
CA ALA A 864 -22.47 -5.25 -2.84
C ALA A 864 -21.25 -4.64 -3.57
N GLY A 865 -20.81 -5.26 -4.67
CA GLY A 865 -19.73 -4.75 -5.52
C GLY A 865 -20.02 -3.35 -6.07
N ARG A 866 -21.20 -3.14 -6.67
CA ARG A 866 -21.66 -1.81 -7.10
C ARG A 866 -21.76 -0.82 -5.95
N ARG A 867 -22.30 -1.24 -4.79
CA ARG A 867 -22.37 -0.38 -3.60
C ARG A 867 -20.98 0.06 -3.14
N TYR A 868 -20.02 -0.85 -3.09
CA TYR A 868 -18.62 -0.58 -2.75
C TYR A 868 -17.97 0.37 -3.75
N ARG A 869 -18.17 0.15 -5.06
CA ARG A 869 -17.79 1.10 -6.12
C ARG A 869 -18.32 2.51 -5.79
N TYR A 870 -19.63 2.72 -5.77
CA TYR A 870 -20.20 4.08 -5.65
C TYR A 870 -19.96 4.78 -4.31
N GLN A 871 -19.90 4.02 -3.20
CA GLN A 871 -19.79 4.59 -1.85
C GLN A 871 -18.35 4.75 -1.40
N VAL A 872 -17.45 3.85 -1.79
CA VAL A 872 -16.04 3.87 -1.39
C VAL A 872 -15.16 4.39 -2.53
N LEU A 873 -15.05 3.63 -3.63
CA LEU A 873 -14.06 3.92 -4.67
C LEU A 873 -14.37 5.18 -5.49
N GLU A 874 -15.62 5.43 -5.85
CA GLU A 874 -15.98 6.59 -6.69
C GLU A 874 -15.81 7.93 -5.95
N LYS A 875 -15.47 7.92 -4.65
CA LYS A 875 -15.17 9.13 -3.87
C LYS A 875 -13.74 9.62 -4.03
N GLY A 876 -12.77 8.70 -4.18
CA GLY A 876 -11.36 9.03 -3.91
C GLY A 876 -11.23 9.84 -2.60
N GLY A 877 -10.42 10.89 -2.63
CA GLY A 877 -10.23 11.82 -1.52
C GLY A 877 -11.33 12.86 -1.29
N SER A 878 -12.43 12.88 -2.06
CA SER A 878 -13.44 13.98 -2.03
C SER A 878 -14.32 14.02 -0.78
N GLN A 879 -14.32 12.94 0.01
CA GLN A 879 -15.13 12.79 1.22
C GLN A 879 -14.24 12.34 2.39
N ASP A 880 -14.59 12.73 3.63
CA ASP A 880 -13.92 12.17 4.82
C ASP A 880 -14.10 10.65 4.88
N GLU A 881 -12.99 9.96 5.06
CA GLU A 881 -12.86 8.52 4.90
C GLU A 881 -13.57 7.74 6.02
N MET A 882 -13.73 8.33 7.21
CA MET A 882 -14.55 7.75 8.29
C MET A 882 -16.05 7.84 7.95
N LYS A 883 -16.49 8.96 7.35
CA LYS A 883 -17.85 9.09 6.81
C LYS A 883 -18.10 8.06 5.71
N THR A 884 -17.14 7.87 4.79
CA THR A 884 -17.19 6.86 3.72
C THR A 884 -17.36 5.43 4.25
N LEU A 885 -16.53 5.00 5.22
CA LEU A 885 -16.70 3.69 5.87
C LEU A 885 -18.06 3.58 6.58
N THR A 886 -18.46 4.61 7.30
CA THR A 886 -19.72 4.61 8.07
C THR A 886 -20.96 4.49 7.16
N GLU A 887 -20.95 5.15 5.99
CA GLU A 887 -22.02 5.04 4.99
C GLU A 887 -22.05 3.68 4.28
N PHE A 888 -20.88 3.02 4.09
CA PHE A 888 -20.78 1.72 3.43
C PHE A 888 -21.13 0.52 4.35
N LEU A 889 -20.70 0.60 5.62
CA LEU A 889 -20.95 -0.41 6.66
C LEU A 889 -22.30 -0.23 7.37
N GLY A 890 -22.88 0.98 7.32
CA GLY A 890 -24.09 1.34 8.09
C GLY A 890 -23.83 1.60 9.59
N ARG A 891 -22.55 1.64 9.99
CA ARG A 891 -22.02 1.87 11.34
C ARG A 891 -20.55 2.27 11.25
N GLU A 892 -19.98 2.82 12.32
CA GLU A 892 -18.53 2.97 12.44
C GLU A 892 -17.80 1.61 12.32
N PRO A 893 -16.55 1.59 11.78
CA PRO A 893 -15.77 0.37 11.62
C PRO A 893 -15.34 -0.24 12.97
N GLN A 894 -15.15 -1.56 13.01
CA GLN A 894 -14.90 -2.34 14.23
C GLN A 894 -13.72 -3.32 14.07
N THR A 895 -12.90 -3.44 15.11
CA THR A 895 -11.73 -4.35 15.14
C THR A 895 -12.10 -5.82 15.32
N ASP A 896 -13.35 -6.14 15.67
CA ASP A 896 -13.80 -7.52 15.93
C ASP A 896 -13.61 -8.46 14.74
N ALA A 897 -13.80 -7.97 13.51
CA ALA A 897 -13.57 -8.75 12.28
C ALA A 897 -12.09 -9.13 12.11
N PHE A 898 -11.19 -8.15 12.33
CA PHE A 898 -9.74 -8.32 12.23
C PHE A 898 -9.18 -9.26 13.30
N TYR A 899 -9.57 -9.08 14.56
CA TYR A 899 -9.16 -10.00 15.63
C TYR A 899 -9.67 -11.43 15.39
N LYS A 900 -10.89 -11.58 14.88
CA LYS A 900 -11.47 -12.89 14.56
C LYS A 900 -10.76 -13.58 13.37
N ASP A 901 -10.35 -12.83 12.35
CA ASP A 901 -9.57 -13.37 11.22
C ASP A 901 -8.20 -13.88 11.71
N LEU A 902 -7.51 -13.10 12.56
CA LEU A 902 -6.26 -13.49 13.24
C LEU A 902 -6.44 -14.59 14.32
N GLY A 903 -7.64 -15.17 14.48
CA GLY A 903 -7.91 -16.21 15.49
C GLY A 903 -7.87 -15.74 16.95
N LEU A 904 -7.82 -14.43 17.19
CA LEU A 904 -7.74 -13.82 18.51
C LEU A 904 -9.14 -13.68 19.14
N ALA A 905 -9.21 -13.80 20.46
CA ALA A 905 -10.46 -13.57 21.18
C ALA A 905 -10.87 -12.08 21.13
N THR A 906 -12.09 -11.82 20.69
CA THR A 906 -12.71 -10.50 20.81
C THR A 906 -12.95 -10.18 22.29
N ILE A 907 -12.36 -9.10 22.79
CA ILE A 907 -12.65 -8.62 24.15
C ILE A 907 -13.82 -7.68 24.01
N THR A 908 -15.03 -8.20 24.15
CA THR A 908 -16.22 -7.37 24.30
C THR A 908 -16.07 -6.54 25.57
N ASN A 909 -15.98 -5.21 25.44
CA ASN A 909 -15.99 -4.27 26.56
C ASN A 909 -17.40 -4.20 27.19
N SER A 910 -17.83 -5.32 27.78
CA SER A 910 -19.09 -5.45 28.49
C SER A 910 -18.87 -5.29 30.00
N SER A 911 -19.53 -4.28 30.56
CA SER A 911 -19.72 -3.99 32.00
C SER A 911 -18.49 -3.61 32.84
N THR A 912 -18.66 -2.50 33.55
CA THR A 912 -18.07 -2.24 34.87
C THR A 912 -18.21 -3.46 35.79
N PRO A 913 -17.20 -3.78 36.63
CA PRO A 913 -17.18 -5.01 37.41
C PRO A 913 -18.17 -4.97 38.58
N HIS A 914 -19.39 -5.49 38.37
CA HIS A 914 -20.26 -5.89 39.47
C HIS A 914 -19.71 -7.14 40.14
N LEU A 915 -19.30 -7.02 41.40
CA LEU A 915 -18.87 -8.17 42.22
C LEU A 915 -20.01 -9.20 42.35
N TYR A 916 -19.79 -10.38 41.81
CA TYR A 916 -20.53 -11.58 42.20
C TYR A 916 -19.63 -12.51 43.01
N THR A 917 -19.85 -12.52 44.32
CA THR A 917 -19.13 -13.38 45.27
C THR A 917 -19.48 -14.84 45.02
N ALA A 918 -18.50 -15.65 44.61
CA ALA A 918 -18.70 -17.08 44.38
C ALA A 918 -18.88 -17.85 45.70
N ILE A 919 -20.13 -18.18 46.05
CA ILE A 919 -20.44 -19.04 47.19
C ILE A 919 -20.15 -20.50 46.81
N ALA A 920 -19.03 -21.03 47.30
CA ALA A 920 -18.65 -22.42 47.08
C ALA A 920 -19.49 -23.40 47.93
N ILE A 921 -20.47 -24.07 47.31
CA ILE A 921 -21.27 -25.13 47.96
C ILE A 921 -20.56 -26.48 47.81
N THR A 922 -19.82 -26.87 48.84
CA THR A 922 -19.04 -28.12 48.86
C THR A 922 -19.91 -29.35 49.15
N PHE A 923 -20.23 -30.15 48.13
CA PHE A 923 -20.87 -31.45 48.33
C PHE A 923 -19.86 -32.53 48.74
N ARG A 924 -19.98 -33.01 50.00
CA ARG A 924 -19.18 -34.12 50.54
C ARG A 924 -19.64 -35.47 50.00
N THR A 925 -18.73 -36.24 49.38
CA THR A 925 -18.84 -37.70 49.28
C THR A 925 -17.75 -38.37 50.12
N LYS A 926 -18.16 -39.22 51.07
CA LYS A 926 -17.23 -39.96 51.96
C LYS A 926 -16.67 -41.20 51.24
N ARG A 927 -15.35 -41.41 51.31
CA ARG A 927 -14.77 -42.76 51.44
C ARG A 927 -13.63 -42.74 52.46
N ARG A 928 -13.50 -43.83 53.23
CA ARG A 928 -12.43 -44.03 54.22
C ARG A 928 -11.17 -44.56 53.54
N GLN A 929 -10.00 -44.22 54.08
CA GLN A 929 -8.77 -44.96 53.85
C GLN A 929 -8.73 -46.24 54.70
N SER A 930 -8.04 -47.27 54.22
CA SER A 930 -7.49 -48.35 55.04
C SER A 930 -6.35 -49.09 54.31
N GLN A 931 -5.15 -48.98 54.89
CA GLN A 931 -4.01 -49.92 54.83
C GLN A 931 -3.29 -50.23 53.49
N GLU A 932 -2.01 -49.83 53.47
CA GLU A 932 -0.83 -50.70 53.31
C GLU A 932 -0.86 -51.82 52.24
N SER A 933 -0.06 -51.67 51.17
CA SER A 933 1.24 -52.39 51.05
C SER A 933 1.96 -52.14 49.70
N GLN A 934 3.28 -52.21 49.73
CA GLN A 934 4.17 -52.43 48.56
C GLN A 934 4.43 -53.96 48.44
N PRO A 935 4.94 -54.56 47.32
CA PRO A 935 5.98 -53.95 46.46
C PRO A 935 6.11 -54.37 44.95
N LYS A 936 7.01 -53.65 44.26
CA LYS A 936 8.03 -54.09 43.27
C LYS A 936 7.71 -54.87 41.96
N MET A 937 8.28 -54.30 40.90
CA MET A 937 9.17 -54.89 39.87
C MET A 937 8.64 -55.54 38.58
N THR A 938 9.49 -55.39 37.56
CA THR A 938 9.59 -56.06 36.24
C THR A 938 8.39 -55.93 35.29
N GLU A 939 8.46 -55.41 34.05
CA GLU A 939 9.48 -55.37 32.96
C GLU A 939 9.13 -56.33 31.80
N GLN A 940 9.42 -55.86 30.57
CA GLN A 940 9.58 -56.60 29.29
C GLN A 940 8.36 -56.99 28.43
N THR A 941 8.66 -57.02 27.11
CA THR A 941 8.00 -57.69 25.97
C THR A 941 6.66 -57.21 25.38
N ASN A 942 6.81 -56.43 24.31
CA ASN A 942 6.07 -56.42 23.03
C ASN A 942 6.12 -57.82 22.33
N PRO A 943 5.45 -58.16 21.19
CA PRO A 943 4.37 -57.50 20.42
C PRO A 943 3.16 -58.43 20.08
N GLU A 944 2.28 -57.99 19.15
CA GLU A 944 1.68 -58.75 18.02
C GLU A 944 0.15 -58.72 17.82
N ARG A 945 -0.21 -58.88 16.54
CA ARG A 945 -1.51 -58.71 15.87
C ARG A 945 -2.52 -59.83 16.16
N HIS A 946 -3.82 -59.53 16.05
CA HIS A 946 -4.80 -59.98 15.01
C HIS A 946 -6.05 -59.09 15.19
N GLN A 947 -6.66 -58.44 14.18
CA GLN A 947 -7.25 -58.85 12.89
C GLN A 947 -8.64 -59.50 13.02
N ILE A 948 -9.53 -59.25 12.04
CA ILE A 948 -10.93 -59.75 11.86
C ILE A 948 -11.99 -58.99 12.70
N HIS A 949 -13.25 -58.76 12.28
CA HIS A 949 -13.87 -58.34 10.98
C HIS A 949 -15.39 -58.09 11.24
N THR A 950 -16.05 -57.19 10.50
CA THR A 950 -17.53 -56.97 10.50
C THR A 950 -18.15 -56.51 11.85
N GLN A 951 -19.38 -56.00 11.95
CA GLN A 951 -20.53 -55.98 11.02
C GLN A 951 -21.38 -54.69 11.16
N HIS A 952 -22.37 -54.50 10.28
CA HIS A 952 -23.33 -53.38 10.30
C HIS A 952 -24.22 -53.38 11.56
N CYS A 953 -24.64 -52.17 12.00
CA CYS A 953 -25.98 -52.01 12.56
C CYS A 953 -26.59 -50.64 12.19
N ARG A 954 -27.90 -50.61 11.90
CA ARG A 954 -28.71 -49.40 11.73
C ARG A 954 -29.64 -49.27 12.94
N PHE A 955 -30.05 -48.05 13.29
CA PHE A 955 -31.22 -47.84 14.14
C PHE A 955 -32.07 -46.66 13.62
N CYS A 956 -33.38 -46.88 13.50
CA CYS A 956 -34.38 -45.86 13.11
C CYS A 956 -35.69 -46.12 13.87
N ASN A 957 -36.32 -45.05 14.37
CA ASN A 957 -37.78 -44.84 14.54
C ASN A 957 -37.96 -43.38 15.06
N HIS A 958 -38.85 -42.53 14.54
CA HIS A 958 -40.33 -42.58 14.51
C HIS A 958 -40.97 -42.42 15.91
N LEU A 959 -42.01 -41.60 16.15
CA LEU A 959 -42.87 -40.75 15.28
C LEU A 959 -43.70 -39.76 16.14
N LEU A 960 -44.10 -38.57 15.63
CA LEU A 960 -45.48 -38.03 15.75
C LEU A 960 -45.73 -36.79 14.86
N LEU A 961 -47.01 -36.35 14.72
CA LEU A 961 -47.54 -35.51 13.63
C LEU A 961 -48.65 -34.53 14.07
N ALA A 962 -48.64 -33.31 13.52
CA ALA A 962 -49.79 -32.44 13.12
C ALA A 962 -49.22 -31.13 12.50
N THR A 963 -49.43 -30.72 11.23
CA THR A 963 -50.65 -30.27 10.49
C THR A 963 -51.33 -29.04 11.13
N THR A 964 -51.64 -27.92 10.44
CA THR A 964 -52.09 -27.74 9.03
C THR A 964 -51.77 -26.37 8.36
N ARG A 965 -51.30 -26.42 7.09
CA ARG A 965 -51.76 -25.71 5.85
C ARG A 965 -51.97 -24.16 5.72
N ASN A 966 -51.43 -23.66 4.59
CA ASN A 966 -52.00 -22.75 3.56
C ASN A 966 -51.81 -21.19 3.59
N ILE A 967 -50.89 -20.75 2.72
CA ILE A 967 -50.88 -19.58 1.80
C ILE A 967 -52.26 -19.32 1.09
N PRO A 968 -52.61 -18.12 0.52
CA PRO A 968 -51.75 -17.33 -0.41
C PRO A 968 -51.93 -15.77 -0.59
N THR A 969 -50.83 -15.11 -1.04
CA THR A 969 -50.71 -14.02 -2.07
C THR A 969 -51.50 -12.68 -2.12
N LEU A 970 -50.74 -11.59 -2.38
CA LEU A 970 -51.04 -10.39 -3.25
C LEU A 970 -52.05 -9.31 -2.74
N PRO A 971 -52.09 -8.08 -3.32
CA PRO A 971 -51.28 -7.47 -4.41
C PRO A 971 -50.62 -6.09 -4.11
N ARG A 972 -49.94 -5.52 -5.13
CA ARG A 972 -49.39 -4.14 -5.21
C ARG A 972 -50.45 -3.02 -5.12
N ARG A 973 -50.05 -1.83 -4.64
CA ARG A 973 -50.29 -0.46 -5.20
C ARG A 973 -49.52 0.57 -4.33
N SER A 974 -48.57 1.36 -4.86
CA SER A 974 -48.69 2.62 -5.64
C SER A 974 -49.25 3.81 -4.85
N GLY A 975 -48.45 4.87 -4.65
CA GLY A 975 -48.90 6.14 -4.08
C GLY A 975 -47.74 7.10 -3.75
N GLU A 976 -47.61 8.17 -4.53
CA GLU A 976 -46.82 9.36 -4.18
C GLU A 976 -47.64 10.25 -3.23
N GLY A 977 -47.03 11.12 -2.41
CA GLY A 977 -47.85 12.07 -1.62
C GLY A 977 -47.18 12.84 -0.49
N LYS A 978 -46.55 13.96 -0.86
CA LYS A 978 -46.02 15.06 -0.04
C LYS A 978 -46.83 15.49 1.21
N ASP A 979 -46.06 15.97 2.20
CA ASP A 979 -46.32 17.18 3.04
C ASP A 979 -47.45 17.27 4.11
N LYS A 980 -46.98 17.65 5.31
CA LYS A 980 -47.53 18.70 6.22
C LYS A 980 -48.81 18.46 7.06
N ALA A 981 -48.54 18.12 8.34
CA ALA A 981 -48.66 19.02 9.51
C ALA A 981 -49.97 19.17 10.34
N LEU A 982 -49.72 19.18 11.67
CA LEU A 982 -50.32 20.02 12.74
C LEU A 982 -51.55 19.56 13.58
N ILE A 983 -51.47 19.91 14.89
CA ILE A 983 -52.53 20.17 15.90
C ILE A 983 -53.15 18.97 16.70
N LEU A 984 -52.62 18.77 17.94
CA LEU A 984 -53.27 18.80 19.29
C LEU A 984 -54.51 17.90 19.60
N PRO A 985 -54.99 17.72 20.88
CA PRO A 985 -54.66 18.44 22.14
C PRO A 985 -54.49 17.60 23.46
N LEU A 986 -54.11 18.31 24.55
CA LEU A 986 -54.62 18.34 25.97
C LEU A 986 -55.37 17.11 26.58
N GLU A 987 -55.37 16.80 27.89
CA GLU A 987 -54.92 17.52 29.12
C GLU A 987 -54.70 16.62 30.38
N ARG A 988 -54.38 17.27 31.52
CA ARG A 988 -54.31 16.93 32.99
C ARG A 988 -55.27 15.83 33.54
N THR A 989 -55.16 15.26 34.75
CA THR A 989 -54.68 15.67 36.14
C THR A 989 -54.05 14.45 36.86
N THR A 990 -53.58 14.40 38.13
CA THR A 990 -53.55 15.24 39.37
C THR A 990 -52.09 15.30 39.94
N ASP A 991 -51.66 15.87 41.09
CA ASP A 991 -52.20 16.38 42.39
C ASP A 991 -52.52 15.27 43.44
N GLU A 992 -52.28 15.37 44.77
CA GLU A 992 -51.69 16.44 45.64
C GLU A 992 -51.34 15.91 47.08
N ASN A 993 -50.71 16.76 47.94
CA ASN A 993 -50.80 16.80 49.44
C ASN A 993 -50.18 15.64 50.32
N GLU A 994 -49.78 15.79 51.61
CA GLU A 994 -49.53 16.95 52.50
C GLU A 994 -48.66 16.60 53.75
N LEU A 995 -48.05 17.65 54.37
CA LEU A 995 -47.70 17.92 55.80
C LEU A 995 -47.15 16.89 56.86
N SER A 996 -46.15 17.38 57.63
CA SER A 996 -46.03 17.40 59.12
C SER A 996 -45.14 16.43 59.96
N ALA A 997 -44.52 17.03 61.00
CA ALA A 997 -44.19 16.52 62.36
C ALA A 997 -43.05 15.48 62.58
N GLU A 998 -42.28 15.45 63.69
CA GLU A 998 -41.90 16.44 64.75
C GLU A 998 -40.74 15.90 65.65
N LEU A 999 -40.00 16.79 66.36
CA LEU A 999 -39.18 16.55 67.60
C LEU A 999 -37.94 15.58 67.51
N GLU A 1000 -36.92 15.56 68.41
CA GLU A 1000 -36.60 16.28 69.66
C GLU A 1000 -35.06 16.32 70.02
N ALA A 1001 -34.66 17.16 70.99
CA ALA A 1001 -33.53 17.07 71.97
C ALA A 1001 -32.04 16.92 71.49
N GLU A 1002 -31.11 17.88 71.73
CA GLU A 1002 -30.32 18.25 72.96
C GLU A 1002 -28.92 17.56 73.08
N ALA A 1003 -27.85 18.10 73.70
CA ALA A 1003 -27.46 19.48 74.08
C ALA A 1003 -25.97 19.55 74.58
N GLN A 1004 -25.31 20.73 74.42
CA GLN A 1004 -24.19 21.28 75.25
C GLN A 1004 -22.82 20.52 75.36
N SER A 1005 -21.71 21.07 75.89
CA SER A 1005 -21.08 22.41 75.78
C SER A 1005 -19.63 22.41 76.38
N THR A 1006 -19.01 23.60 76.57
CA THR A 1006 -17.74 23.93 77.29
C THR A 1006 -16.39 23.83 76.54
N ASN A 1007 -15.35 24.47 77.12
CA ASN A 1007 -14.07 24.86 76.50
C ASN A 1007 -12.91 24.86 77.57
N PRO A 1008 -11.68 25.39 77.37
CA PRO A 1008 -10.44 24.84 77.95
C PRO A 1008 -10.04 25.48 79.31
N PRO A 1009 -8.82 25.23 79.86
CA PRO A 1009 -7.68 26.11 79.49
C PRO A 1009 -6.22 25.53 79.63
N THR A 1010 -5.24 26.23 79.01
CA THR A 1010 -3.85 26.60 79.43
C THR A 1010 -2.93 25.68 80.28
N ALA A 1011 -1.59 25.81 80.29
CA ALA A 1011 -0.55 26.43 79.42
C ALA A 1011 0.86 26.19 80.04
N GLY A 1012 1.94 26.54 79.31
CA GLY A 1012 3.34 26.62 79.80
C GLY A 1012 4.34 26.13 78.73
N ALA A 1013 5.02 26.96 77.93
CA ALA A 1013 6.01 28.04 78.21
C ALA A 1013 7.45 27.48 78.40
N GLU A 1014 8.51 27.97 77.73
CA GLU A 1014 8.72 29.02 76.70
C GLU A 1014 9.63 28.47 75.56
N THR A 1015 10.01 29.14 74.45
CA THR A 1015 9.93 30.53 73.96
C THR A 1015 9.31 30.55 72.52
N GLY A 1016 9.27 31.59 71.68
CA GLY A 1016 9.75 32.98 71.70
C GLY A 1016 11.06 33.21 70.90
N ALA A 1017 11.15 34.13 69.92
CA ALA A 1017 10.11 34.95 69.28
C ALA A 1017 10.50 35.44 67.86
N GLY A 1018 9.52 35.62 66.96
CA GLY A 1018 9.69 36.19 65.61
C GLY A 1018 8.48 35.92 64.71
N ALA A 1019 7.74 36.97 64.28
CA ALA A 1019 6.42 36.83 63.65
C ALA A 1019 6.44 36.41 62.15
N GLY A 1020 5.41 35.78 61.58
CA GLY A 1020 4.24 35.13 62.20
C GLY A 1020 2.95 35.07 61.33
N LYS A 1021 2.16 33.98 61.49
CA LYS A 1021 0.76 33.74 60.98
C LYS A 1021 0.60 33.64 59.44
N THR A 1022 -0.30 32.86 58.80
CA THR A 1022 -1.29 31.77 59.13
C THR A 1022 -1.79 31.18 57.78
N ARG A 1023 -2.35 29.97 57.59
CA ARG A 1023 -2.58 28.72 58.39
C ARG A 1023 -2.82 27.54 57.39
N GLN A 1024 -3.09 26.34 57.90
CA GLN A 1024 -3.73 25.16 57.26
C GLN A 1024 -5.05 25.52 56.50
N SER A 1025 -5.59 24.70 55.58
CA SER A 1025 -5.63 23.22 55.56
C SER A 1025 -5.65 22.58 54.16
N ALA A 1026 -5.61 21.24 54.11
CA ALA A 1026 -5.52 20.44 52.88
C ALA A 1026 -6.88 20.10 52.25
N ASN A 1027 -6.86 19.78 50.95
CA ASN A 1027 -7.95 19.13 50.22
C ASN A 1027 -7.53 17.71 49.80
N HIS A 1028 -8.47 16.77 49.81
CA HIS A 1028 -8.38 15.52 49.04
C HIS A 1028 -9.65 15.38 48.19
N THR A 1029 -9.47 15.30 46.87
CA THR A 1029 -10.52 15.27 45.84
C THR A 1029 -11.03 13.84 45.60
N THR A 1030 -12.21 13.65 44.99
CA THR A 1030 -12.49 12.89 43.73
C THR A 1030 -14.02 12.66 43.54
N LEU A 1031 -14.48 12.52 42.29
CA LEU A 1031 -15.87 12.19 41.82
C LEU A 1031 -16.91 13.34 41.99
N LEU A 1032 -17.92 13.55 41.11
CA LEU A 1032 -18.54 12.69 40.08
C LEU A 1032 -19.15 13.48 38.88
N LEU A 1033 -19.53 12.74 37.82
CA LEU A 1033 -20.25 13.04 36.55
C LEU A 1033 -21.24 14.22 36.46
N ALA A 1034 -21.38 14.77 35.23
CA ALA A 1034 -22.62 15.37 34.70
C ALA A 1034 -22.72 15.22 33.16
N THR A 1035 -23.95 15.14 32.61
CA THR A 1035 -24.28 14.95 31.17
C THR A 1035 -25.28 15.99 30.66
N THR A 1036 -25.09 16.61 29.49
CA THR A 1036 -26.10 17.52 28.86
C THR A 1036 -25.94 17.75 27.36
N ILE A 1037 -27.08 17.75 26.63
CA ILE A 1037 -27.33 18.27 25.26
C ILE A 1037 -28.85 18.62 25.21
N PRO A 1038 -29.38 19.66 24.51
CA PRO A 1038 -28.80 20.87 23.90
C PRO A 1038 -29.51 22.21 24.34
N ASP A 1039 -29.26 23.29 23.58
CA ASP A 1039 -30.07 24.51 23.35
C ASP A 1039 -30.13 25.61 24.45
N ARG A 1040 -29.46 26.75 24.18
CA ARG A 1040 -30.16 28.04 23.93
C ARG A 1040 -29.30 29.19 23.40
N ARG A 1041 -29.99 30.02 22.60
CA ARG A 1041 -29.59 31.29 21.96
C ARG A 1041 -28.71 32.21 22.81
N ALA A 1042 -27.66 32.77 22.19
CA ALA A 1042 -26.89 33.88 22.75
C ALA A 1042 -27.71 35.18 22.85
N THR A 1043 -27.42 36.00 23.87
CA THR A 1043 -27.93 37.38 24.04
C THR A 1043 -26.75 38.32 24.21
N MET A 1044 -26.72 39.44 23.50
CA MET A 1044 -25.59 40.38 23.54
C MET A 1044 -25.53 41.19 24.84
N ILE A 1045 -24.33 41.33 25.39
CA ILE A 1045 -23.97 42.42 26.32
C ILE A 1045 -22.63 43.00 25.85
N ARG A 1046 -22.58 44.31 25.58
CA ARG A 1046 -21.33 45.04 25.29
C ARG A 1046 -20.70 45.54 26.60
N ARG A 1047 -19.37 45.64 26.62
CA ARG A 1047 -18.58 46.61 27.41
C ARG A 1047 -17.47 47.20 26.54
N GLU A 1048 -16.82 48.26 27.01
CA GLU A 1048 -16.12 49.25 26.20
C GLU A 1048 -14.58 49.18 26.39
N ASP A 1049 -14.07 47.96 26.50
CA ASP A 1049 -12.71 47.66 26.97
C ASP A 1049 -11.94 46.89 25.86
N GLY A 1050 -11.49 47.61 24.83
CA GLY A 1050 -11.01 47.01 23.58
C GLY A 1050 -9.62 46.34 23.63
N ILE A 1051 -9.51 45.14 24.21
CA ILE A 1051 -8.49 44.08 23.95
C ILE A 1051 -9.12 42.73 24.35
N GLU A 1052 -9.26 41.77 23.42
CA GLU A 1052 -9.68 40.40 23.74
C GLU A 1052 -8.57 39.40 23.34
N LYS A 1053 -7.85 38.86 24.34
CA LYS A 1053 -7.05 37.64 24.17
C LYS A 1053 -7.96 36.44 24.38
N ARG A 1054 -8.24 35.67 23.33
CA ARG A 1054 -8.88 34.36 23.49
C ARG A 1054 -7.86 33.30 23.85
N VAL A 1055 -7.98 32.77 25.06
CA VAL A 1055 -7.47 31.43 25.38
C VAL A 1055 -8.52 30.44 24.87
N LEU A 1056 -8.14 29.58 23.93
CA LEU A 1056 -8.91 28.37 23.66
C LEU A 1056 -8.62 27.38 24.79
N LEU A 1057 -9.66 26.97 25.49
CA LEU A 1057 -9.61 25.81 26.37
C LEU A 1057 -9.97 24.59 25.53
N SER A 1058 -9.08 23.59 25.57
CA SER A 1058 -9.26 22.23 25.04
C SER A 1058 -10.16 21.40 25.94
#